data_AF-A0A7T0JPJ7-F1
#
_entry.id   AF-A0A7T0JPJ7-F1
#
_cell.length_a   1.000
_cell.length_b   1.000
_cell.length_c   1.000
_cell.angle_alpha   90.00
_cell.angle_beta   90.00
_cell.angle_gamma   90.00
#
_symmetry.space_group_name_H-M   'P 1'
#
loop_
_entity.id
_entity.type
_entity.pdbx_description
1 polymer ?
#
loop_
_entity_poly.entity_id
_entity_poly.type
_entity_poly.pdbx_seq_one_letter_code
_entity_poly.pdbx_strand_id
1 'polypeptide(L)'
;MNSGEIFDLFRSISVRQVGERYSPYKPLLLLYALSQCYLGKDRLYSYSEIDHALNKVVDRLFVNFDYRNFHYAFGRLKNDNIWEISSNDSLKLSGSGDLLKSELLDKNISGGFTEEIYQVLKEDKDLILFIVNYIMTKYFSDQIHSQLLSDFSFSMKDAEIHPNNISEIKPTYKNKKIMDAINSGENHMAERQNGYIAYLNSLHNVSANGANALAESQALNIYFTEIYQPFPLVEDLYKSLTERKERVVILTGHAGDGKSTVALDVLKRLRQLPADKPLDYALNEREETIHANGRVTIVKDMSELTEQQRLDWLEQGFAESGSWLIVSNTGPLIHSLADYVKKIGGRVDIESDILECLDRPYENGNLAQHIVSGFSKELVVLNMTRLDNVSLGSRVLSKMVNHSAWDQCLGCEAEVSCPLRLNRNALLAICETVEERVRWVYRRLTSYEQRLTLRQMVAHLALSLTGGLSCNEAHNLVKNANETHKGENESLDLILFSEAFFGYRCGQPWGVAESLRAVSLIKRSVYGGPIAVDFERQLLATGSIEGMHLPDSLTGTKQRWRKRAVDAAGVRWRFALRRMLYFFGQQSLPTTLLSDEFLSSFLQSPKLRDFNRWQNEGGLTLGSSEKRALLKRCLQVLLEIYSGFSAGQFESDDSLYLTLRRPDHLVIQPTQLIVAKLNNQEFSLGYDTTRLVPKLVYRNGLAELPLTLPLIDYIHCRSIGQLGNELAPIHLAQLEWFRAELLNNSNTFPAGEVGLLRSGIDGKVIMHRFVIDEQKQELEKY
;
A
#
# COMPACT_ATOMS: atom_id res chain seq x y z
N MET A 1 -10.33 0.83 -32.65
CA MET A 1 -9.18 0.05 -32.12
C MET A 1 -8.45 -0.61 -33.28
N ASN A 2 -7.15 -0.90 -33.17
CA ASN A 2 -6.45 -1.73 -34.16
C ASN A 2 -6.39 -3.22 -33.73
N SER A 3 -6.03 -4.12 -34.65
CA SER A 3 -5.99 -5.58 -34.40
C SER A 3 -5.12 -5.96 -33.19
N GLY A 4 -4.01 -5.25 -32.95
CA GLY A 4 -3.13 -5.48 -31.79
C GLY A 4 -3.77 -5.08 -30.46
N GLU A 5 -4.45 -3.93 -30.41
CA GLU A 5 -5.18 -3.45 -29.22
C GLU A 5 -6.30 -4.42 -28.83
N ILE A 6 -6.99 -4.99 -29.83
CA ILE A 6 -8.02 -6.01 -29.59
C ILE A 6 -7.41 -7.29 -29.06
N PHE A 7 -6.30 -7.77 -29.65
CA PHE A 7 -5.64 -8.97 -29.15
C PHE A 7 -5.18 -8.82 -27.69
N ASP A 8 -4.64 -7.65 -27.31
CA ASP A 8 -4.22 -7.38 -25.93
C ASP A 8 -5.40 -7.37 -24.95
N LEU A 9 -6.59 -6.91 -25.38
CA LEU A 9 -7.82 -7.08 -24.59
C LEU A 9 -8.12 -8.55 -24.33
N PHE A 10 -8.07 -9.41 -25.36
CA PHE A 10 -8.25 -10.85 -25.19
C PHE A 10 -7.15 -11.49 -24.31
N ARG A 11 -5.93 -10.95 -24.31
CA ARG A 11 -4.84 -11.45 -23.44
C ARG A 11 -5.04 -11.14 -21.96
N SER A 12 -5.63 -9.98 -21.67
CA SER A 12 -5.84 -9.44 -20.33
C SER A 12 -7.11 -9.95 -19.63
N ILE A 13 -7.94 -10.76 -20.31
CA ILE A 13 -9.16 -11.35 -19.73
C ILE A 13 -8.81 -12.17 -18.48
N SER A 14 -9.45 -11.81 -17.36
CA SER A 14 -9.30 -12.54 -16.11
C SER A 14 -10.19 -13.78 -16.09
N VAL A 15 -9.56 -14.96 -16.12
CA VAL A 15 -10.23 -16.26 -16.04
C VAL A 15 -9.92 -16.92 -14.70
N ARG A 16 -10.96 -17.32 -13.96
CA ARG A 16 -10.80 -18.01 -12.68
C ARG A 16 -10.01 -19.30 -12.87
N GLN A 17 -8.98 -19.50 -12.07
CA GLN A 17 -8.17 -20.71 -12.03
C GLN A 17 -8.42 -21.44 -10.70
N VAL A 18 -8.56 -22.77 -10.76
CA VAL A 18 -8.70 -23.63 -9.58
C VAL A 18 -7.68 -24.76 -9.72
N GLY A 19 -6.62 -24.71 -8.90
CA GLY A 19 -5.45 -25.56 -9.09
C GLY A 19 -4.81 -25.31 -10.46
N GLU A 20 -4.58 -26.37 -11.22
CA GLU A 20 -3.97 -26.31 -12.56
C GLU A 20 -4.99 -26.08 -13.69
N ARG A 21 -6.29 -25.98 -13.39
CA ARG A 21 -7.35 -25.87 -14.42
C ARG A 21 -8.00 -24.50 -14.43
N TYR A 22 -8.14 -23.94 -15.63
CA TYR A 22 -8.94 -22.74 -15.86
C TYR A 22 -10.42 -23.08 -15.94
N SER A 23 -11.25 -22.15 -15.44
CA SER A 23 -12.70 -22.23 -15.57
C SER A 23 -13.11 -22.03 -17.04
N PRO A 24 -13.90 -22.95 -17.65
CA PRO A 24 -14.14 -22.93 -19.08
C PRO A 24 -15.20 -21.90 -19.51
N TYR A 25 -15.97 -21.29 -18.60
CA TYR A 25 -17.15 -20.51 -18.98
C TYR A 25 -16.84 -19.25 -19.79
N LYS A 26 -15.86 -18.43 -19.36
CA LYS A 26 -15.45 -17.23 -20.11
C LYS A 26 -14.81 -17.62 -21.46
N PRO A 27 -13.82 -18.53 -21.51
CA PRO A 27 -13.24 -19.00 -22.76
C PRO A 27 -14.28 -19.55 -23.76
N LEU A 28 -15.21 -20.40 -23.33
CA LEU A 28 -16.25 -20.95 -24.21
C LEU A 28 -17.21 -19.87 -24.72
N LEU A 29 -17.61 -18.92 -23.87
CA LEU A 29 -18.45 -17.80 -24.28
C LEU A 29 -17.77 -16.92 -25.34
N LEU A 30 -16.46 -16.69 -25.22
CA LEU A 30 -15.69 -15.94 -26.19
C LEU A 30 -15.55 -16.69 -27.51
N LEU A 31 -15.27 -18.00 -27.48
CA LEU A 31 -15.22 -18.83 -28.69
C LEU A 31 -16.57 -18.84 -29.43
N TYR A 32 -17.68 -18.91 -28.69
CA TYR A 32 -19.02 -18.78 -29.28
C TYR A 32 -19.22 -17.44 -29.98
N ALA A 33 -18.89 -16.33 -29.32
CA ALA A 33 -19.07 -14.99 -29.88
C ALA A 33 -18.14 -14.72 -31.08
N LEU A 34 -16.89 -15.19 -31.01
CA LEU A 34 -15.93 -15.13 -32.12
C LEU A 34 -16.43 -15.93 -33.32
N SER A 35 -17.02 -17.10 -33.08
CA SER A 35 -17.66 -17.91 -34.13
C SER A 35 -18.80 -17.19 -34.81
N GLN A 36 -19.70 -16.55 -34.03
CA GLN A 36 -20.80 -15.79 -34.62
C GLN A 36 -20.28 -14.61 -35.47
N CYS A 37 -19.23 -13.93 -35.00
CA CYS A 37 -18.59 -12.84 -35.74
C CYS A 37 -17.90 -13.34 -37.03
N TYR A 38 -17.18 -14.46 -36.97
CA TYR A 38 -16.52 -15.09 -38.11
C TYR A 38 -17.53 -15.49 -39.21
N LEU A 39 -18.71 -15.95 -38.80
CA LEU A 39 -19.84 -16.28 -39.68
C LEU A 39 -20.60 -15.04 -40.18
N GLY A 40 -20.19 -13.83 -39.79
CA GLY A 40 -20.81 -12.56 -40.22
C GLY A 40 -22.22 -12.33 -39.68
N LYS A 41 -22.56 -12.98 -38.57
CA LYS A 41 -23.88 -12.85 -37.92
C LYS A 41 -23.90 -11.66 -36.96
N ASP A 42 -25.08 -11.38 -36.40
CA ASP A 42 -25.33 -10.24 -35.51
C ASP A 42 -24.36 -10.14 -34.32
N ARG A 43 -24.22 -8.93 -33.78
CA ARG A 43 -23.28 -8.62 -32.69
C ARG A 43 -23.77 -9.06 -31.32
N LEU A 44 -25.07 -9.01 -31.08
CA LEU A 44 -25.72 -9.28 -29.78
C LEU A 44 -26.67 -10.47 -29.90
N TYR A 45 -26.58 -11.42 -28.97
CA TYR A 45 -27.46 -12.58 -28.90
C TYR A 45 -28.16 -12.67 -27.57
N SER A 46 -29.35 -13.25 -27.55
CA SER A 46 -30.07 -13.49 -26.30
C SER A 46 -29.28 -14.44 -25.40
N TYR A 47 -29.29 -14.19 -24.09
CA TYR A 47 -28.63 -15.08 -23.13
C TYR A 47 -29.21 -16.50 -23.20
N SER A 48 -30.51 -16.65 -23.53
CA SER A 48 -31.15 -17.95 -23.73
C SER A 48 -30.48 -18.77 -24.85
N GLU A 49 -30.22 -18.14 -26.00
CA GLU A 49 -29.54 -18.79 -27.13
C GLU A 49 -28.10 -19.15 -26.79
N ILE A 50 -27.37 -18.22 -26.16
CA ILE A 50 -25.98 -18.44 -25.72
C ILE A 50 -25.92 -19.60 -24.71
N ASP A 51 -26.76 -19.58 -23.68
CA ASP A 51 -26.79 -20.61 -22.63
C ASP A 51 -27.10 -21.98 -23.23
N HIS A 52 -28.09 -22.08 -24.14
CA HIS A 52 -28.43 -23.33 -24.81
C HIS A 52 -27.29 -23.86 -25.69
N ALA A 53 -26.66 -23.00 -26.49
CA ALA A 53 -25.56 -23.41 -27.36
C ALA A 53 -24.33 -23.88 -26.56
N LEU A 54 -23.94 -23.13 -25.54
CA LEU A 54 -22.77 -23.46 -24.72
C LEU A 54 -23.00 -24.70 -23.84
N ASN A 55 -24.22 -24.91 -23.35
CA ASN A 55 -24.57 -26.10 -22.58
C ASN A 55 -24.43 -27.38 -23.43
N LYS A 56 -24.82 -27.36 -24.72
CA LYS A 56 -24.60 -28.49 -25.64
C LYS A 56 -23.13 -28.79 -25.89
N VAL A 57 -22.29 -27.75 -25.96
CA VAL A 57 -20.83 -27.91 -26.09
C VAL A 57 -20.26 -28.54 -24.82
N VAL A 58 -20.69 -28.07 -23.63
CA VAL A 58 -20.24 -28.64 -22.35
C VAL A 58 -20.65 -30.10 -22.21
N ASP A 59 -21.89 -30.45 -22.58
CA ASP A 59 -22.42 -31.83 -22.55
C ASP A 59 -21.60 -32.82 -23.38
N ARG A 60 -20.98 -32.36 -24.46
CA ARG A 60 -20.14 -33.21 -25.32
C ARG A 60 -18.70 -33.29 -24.86
N LEU A 61 -18.17 -32.22 -24.24
CA LEU A 61 -16.74 -32.07 -23.96
C LEU A 61 -16.33 -32.43 -22.54
N PHE A 62 -17.23 -32.29 -21.55
CA PHE A 62 -16.89 -32.43 -20.14
C PHE A 62 -17.78 -33.48 -19.46
N VAL A 63 -17.16 -34.53 -18.93
CA VAL A 63 -17.84 -35.56 -18.13
C VAL A 63 -17.97 -35.07 -16.69
N ASN A 64 -19.16 -35.21 -16.08
CA ASN A 64 -19.48 -34.82 -14.69
C ASN A 64 -19.39 -33.31 -14.38
N PHE A 65 -20.02 -32.46 -15.20
CA PHE A 65 -20.06 -31.00 -15.02
C PHE A 65 -21.42 -30.52 -14.46
N ASP A 66 -21.63 -30.69 -13.15
CA ASP A 66 -22.95 -30.55 -12.50
C ASP A 66 -23.43 -29.09 -12.30
N TYR A 67 -22.53 -28.10 -12.37
CA TYR A 67 -22.88 -26.69 -12.19
C TYR A 67 -22.64 -25.92 -13.50
N ARG A 68 -23.67 -25.24 -14.03
CA ARG A 68 -23.59 -24.50 -15.30
C ARG A 68 -23.84 -23.01 -15.10
N ASN A 69 -22.75 -22.26 -14.99
CA ASN A 69 -22.75 -20.87 -14.54
C ASN A 69 -22.38 -19.86 -15.64
N PHE A 70 -22.88 -20.04 -16.87
CA PHE A 70 -22.62 -19.11 -17.97
C PHE A 70 -23.14 -17.70 -17.72
N HIS A 71 -24.19 -17.51 -16.91
CA HIS A 71 -24.69 -16.21 -16.49
C HIS A 71 -23.63 -15.37 -15.75
N TYR A 72 -22.74 -15.99 -14.97
CA TYR A 72 -21.63 -15.28 -14.34
C TYR A 72 -20.58 -14.86 -15.36
N ALA A 73 -20.25 -15.70 -16.34
CA ALA A 73 -19.33 -15.30 -17.41
C ALA A 73 -19.93 -14.16 -18.24
N PHE A 74 -21.19 -14.27 -18.64
CA PHE A 74 -21.94 -13.28 -19.40
C PHE A 74 -21.95 -11.90 -18.73
N GLY A 75 -22.14 -11.84 -17.40
CA GLY A 75 -22.06 -10.58 -16.66
C GLY A 75 -20.64 -10.07 -16.44
N ARG A 76 -19.70 -10.96 -16.08
CA ARG A 76 -18.34 -10.58 -15.67
C ARG A 76 -17.45 -10.16 -16.84
N LEU A 77 -17.73 -10.60 -18.07
CA LEU A 77 -16.98 -10.14 -19.24
C LEU A 77 -17.12 -8.63 -19.48
N LYS A 78 -18.16 -7.98 -18.93
CA LYS A 78 -18.29 -6.52 -18.93
C LYS A 78 -17.12 -5.84 -18.20
N ASN A 79 -16.61 -6.47 -17.13
CA ASN A 79 -15.48 -5.94 -16.37
C ASN A 79 -14.15 -6.08 -17.11
N ASP A 80 -14.08 -6.95 -18.13
CA ASP A 80 -12.92 -7.12 -19.01
C ASP A 80 -12.95 -6.12 -20.20
N ASN A 81 -13.92 -5.20 -20.25
CA ASN A 81 -14.10 -4.18 -21.30
C ASN A 81 -14.29 -4.70 -22.73
N ILE A 82 -14.62 -6.00 -22.89
CA ILE A 82 -14.86 -6.60 -24.21
C ILE A 82 -16.32 -6.90 -24.51
N TRP A 83 -17.18 -6.85 -23.49
CA TRP A 83 -18.55 -7.35 -23.57
C TRP A 83 -19.55 -6.27 -23.15
N GLU A 84 -20.65 -6.18 -23.87
CA GLU A 84 -21.79 -5.34 -23.53
C GLU A 84 -23.07 -6.16 -23.42
N ILE A 85 -24.02 -5.63 -22.65
CA ILE A 85 -25.30 -6.26 -22.35
C ILE A 85 -26.38 -5.23 -22.68
N SER A 86 -27.32 -5.58 -23.56
CA SER A 86 -28.42 -4.71 -23.97
C SER A 86 -29.45 -4.63 -22.86
N SER A 87 -29.36 -3.60 -22.00
CA SER A 87 -30.41 -3.30 -21.03
C SER A 87 -30.47 -1.81 -20.74
N ASN A 88 -31.68 -1.25 -20.75
CA ASN A 88 -31.98 0.11 -20.28
C ASN A 88 -32.42 0.13 -18.80
N ASP A 89 -32.53 -1.04 -18.16
CA ASP A 89 -33.04 -1.20 -16.80
C ASP A 89 -31.96 -1.72 -15.84
N SER A 90 -32.13 -1.45 -14.55
CA SER A 90 -31.34 -2.08 -13.51
C SER A 90 -31.68 -3.58 -13.39
N LEU A 91 -30.76 -4.44 -13.86
CA LEU A 91 -30.87 -5.89 -13.70
C LEU A 91 -30.64 -6.28 -12.23
N LYS A 92 -31.40 -7.27 -11.74
CA LYS A 92 -31.23 -7.79 -10.38
C LYS A 92 -29.90 -8.53 -10.24
N LEU A 93 -29.21 -8.24 -9.15
CA LEU A 93 -27.94 -8.85 -8.78
C LEU A 93 -28.11 -9.78 -7.57
N SER A 94 -27.28 -10.82 -7.48
CA SER A 94 -27.12 -11.63 -6.28
C SER A 94 -26.46 -10.82 -5.15
N GLY A 95 -26.47 -11.35 -3.92
CA GLY A 95 -25.73 -10.76 -2.80
C GLY A 95 -24.20 -10.67 -3.02
N SER A 96 -23.65 -11.37 -4.02
CA SER A 96 -22.24 -11.26 -4.45
C SER A 96 -22.02 -10.25 -5.59
N GLY A 97 -23.07 -9.56 -6.04
CA GLY A 97 -23.00 -8.59 -7.15
C GLY A 97 -23.03 -9.19 -8.55
N ASP A 98 -23.40 -10.47 -8.69
CA ASP A 98 -23.47 -11.17 -9.98
C ASP A 98 -24.89 -11.15 -10.59
N LEU A 99 -25.01 -11.19 -11.93
CA LEU A 99 -26.32 -11.25 -12.60
C LEU A 99 -27.07 -12.55 -12.26
N LEU A 100 -28.37 -12.46 -12.00
CA LEU A 100 -29.21 -13.64 -11.75
C LEU A 100 -29.61 -14.31 -13.07
N LYS A 101 -29.43 -15.65 -13.16
CA LYS A 101 -29.79 -16.43 -14.35
C LYS A 101 -31.27 -16.28 -14.75
N SER A 102 -32.18 -16.33 -13.77
CA SER A 102 -33.62 -16.18 -14.01
C SER A 102 -33.95 -14.81 -14.61
N GLU A 103 -33.33 -13.75 -14.12
CA GLU A 103 -33.55 -12.39 -14.61
C GLU A 103 -33.10 -12.22 -16.07
N LEU A 104 -31.97 -12.84 -16.46
CA LEU A 104 -31.49 -12.81 -17.85
C LEU A 104 -32.43 -13.54 -18.81
N LEU A 105 -33.03 -14.64 -18.36
CA LEU A 105 -33.98 -15.43 -19.14
C LEU A 105 -35.35 -14.75 -19.23
N ASP A 106 -35.89 -14.29 -18.09
CA ASP A 106 -37.23 -13.68 -17.99
C ASP A 106 -37.32 -12.38 -18.80
N LYS A 107 -36.24 -11.60 -18.84
CA LYS A 107 -36.16 -10.33 -19.59
C LYS A 107 -35.57 -10.48 -20.99
N ASN A 108 -35.26 -11.70 -21.43
CA ASN A 108 -34.64 -12.00 -22.72
C ASN A 108 -33.43 -11.10 -23.05
N ILE A 109 -32.53 -10.93 -22.07
CA ILE A 109 -31.41 -10.01 -22.16
C ILE A 109 -30.41 -10.50 -23.21
N SER A 110 -29.99 -9.60 -24.09
CA SER A 110 -28.97 -9.88 -25.10
C SER A 110 -27.60 -9.31 -24.73
N GLY A 111 -26.53 -9.90 -25.25
CA GLY A 111 -25.17 -9.46 -24.99
C GLY A 111 -24.19 -9.99 -26.04
N GLY A 112 -23.03 -9.35 -26.12
CA GLY A 112 -22.03 -9.65 -27.15
C GLY A 112 -20.82 -8.72 -27.05
N PHE A 113 -19.97 -8.74 -28.07
CA PHE A 113 -18.84 -7.82 -28.13
C PHE A 113 -19.30 -6.37 -28.18
N THR A 114 -18.49 -5.47 -27.61
CA THR A 114 -18.70 -4.03 -27.80
C THR A 114 -18.70 -3.68 -29.29
N GLU A 115 -19.44 -2.65 -29.67
CA GLU A 115 -19.51 -2.20 -31.07
C GLU A 115 -18.12 -2.00 -31.69
N GLU A 116 -17.20 -1.36 -30.95
CA GLU A 116 -15.83 -1.10 -31.41
C GLU A 116 -15.03 -2.38 -31.71
N ILE A 117 -15.17 -3.40 -30.86
CA ILE A 117 -14.47 -4.68 -31.04
C ILE A 117 -15.10 -5.45 -32.20
N TYR A 118 -16.43 -5.49 -32.26
CA TYR A 118 -17.15 -6.21 -33.29
C TYR A 118 -16.85 -5.68 -34.69
N GLN A 119 -16.79 -4.36 -34.89
CA GLN A 119 -16.50 -3.80 -36.21
C GLN A 119 -15.13 -4.24 -36.74
N VAL A 120 -14.11 -4.25 -35.88
CA VAL A 120 -12.77 -4.69 -36.28
C VAL A 120 -12.72 -6.19 -36.51
N LEU A 121 -13.31 -7.00 -35.61
CA LEU A 121 -13.35 -8.46 -35.78
C LEU A 121 -14.11 -8.87 -37.05
N LYS A 122 -15.19 -8.16 -37.38
CA LYS A 122 -15.98 -8.40 -38.60
C LYS A 122 -15.16 -8.16 -39.88
N GLU A 123 -14.23 -7.22 -39.85
CA GLU A 123 -13.36 -6.87 -40.98
C GLU A 123 -12.08 -7.73 -41.04
N ASP A 124 -11.65 -8.33 -39.93
CA ASP A 124 -10.38 -9.06 -39.79
C ASP A 124 -10.60 -10.51 -39.31
N LYS A 125 -10.87 -11.41 -40.26
CA LYS A 125 -11.10 -12.83 -39.98
C LYS A 125 -9.83 -13.55 -39.50
N ASP A 126 -8.66 -13.09 -39.92
CA ASP A 126 -7.37 -13.68 -39.51
C ASP A 126 -7.09 -13.37 -38.03
N LEU A 127 -7.43 -12.16 -37.58
CA LEU A 127 -7.41 -11.80 -36.16
C LEU A 127 -8.37 -12.67 -35.34
N ILE A 128 -9.58 -12.96 -35.84
CA ILE A 128 -10.50 -13.88 -35.14
C ILE A 128 -9.84 -15.25 -34.96
N LEU A 129 -9.28 -15.84 -36.02
CA LEU A 129 -8.63 -17.14 -35.96
C LEU A 129 -7.41 -17.13 -35.03
N PHE A 130 -6.64 -16.05 -35.02
CA PHE A 130 -5.51 -15.86 -34.12
C PHE A 130 -5.94 -15.82 -32.65
N ILE A 131 -7.01 -15.08 -32.33
CA ILE A 131 -7.59 -15.03 -30.98
C ILE A 131 -8.14 -16.39 -30.56
N VAL A 132 -8.84 -17.09 -31.46
CA VAL A 132 -9.36 -18.45 -31.24
C VAL A 132 -8.22 -19.39 -30.86
N ASN A 133 -7.11 -19.38 -31.62
CA ASN A 133 -5.95 -20.21 -31.34
C ASN A 133 -5.31 -19.89 -29.97
N TYR A 134 -5.18 -18.59 -29.64
CA TYR A 134 -4.68 -18.16 -28.34
C TYR A 134 -5.56 -18.65 -27.19
N ILE A 135 -6.89 -18.50 -27.30
CA ILE A 135 -7.85 -18.94 -26.27
C ILE A 135 -7.78 -20.46 -26.10
N MET A 136 -7.73 -21.22 -27.20
CA MET A 136 -7.63 -22.68 -27.16
C MET A 136 -6.35 -23.13 -26.47
N THR A 137 -5.20 -22.61 -26.91
CA THR A 137 -3.88 -23.00 -26.36
C THR A 137 -3.74 -22.64 -24.88
N LYS A 138 -4.29 -21.49 -24.46
CA LYS A 138 -4.14 -21.02 -23.08
C LYS A 138 -5.08 -21.70 -22.09
N TYR A 139 -6.31 -21.98 -22.50
CA TYR A 139 -7.38 -22.35 -21.55
C TYR A 139 -7.89 -23.80 -21.69
N PHE A 140 -7.51 -24.52 -22.75
CA PHE A 140 -8.00 -25.87 -23.02
C PHE A 140 -6.85 -26.81 -23.41
N SER A 141 -6.95 -28.10 -23.07
CA SER A 141 -5.97 -29.09 -23.48
C SER A 141 -6.09 -29.42 -24.98
N ASP A 142 -4.95 -29.73 -25.61
CA ASP A 142 -4.87 -30.03 -27.05
C ASP A 142 -5.83 -31.15 -27.50
N GLN A 143 -6.16 -32.08 -26.59
CA GLN A 143 -7.07 -33.20 -26.84
C GLN A 143 -8.50 -32.77 -27.26
N ILE A 144 -8.96 -31.59 -26.83
CA ILE A 144 -10.33 -31.11 -27.12
C ILE A 144 -10.37 -30.01 -28.19
N HIS A 145 -9.23 -29.55 -28.71
CA HIS A 145 -9.16 -28.46 -29.69
C HIS A 145 -9.91 -28.81 -30.99
N SER A 146 -9.73 -30.03 -31.51
CA SER A 146 -10.42 -30.47 -32.74
C SER A 146 -11.94 -30.46 -32.59
N GLN A 147 -12.44 -30.88 -31.41
CA GLN A 147 -13.88 -30.89 -31.14
C GLN A 147 -14.42 -29.47 -30.91
N LEU A 148 -13.66 -28.58 -30.25
CA LEU A 148 -14.01 -27.17 -30.07
C LEU A 148 -14.11 -26.43 -31.41
N LEU A 149 -13.14 -26.63 -32.32
CA LEU A 149 -13.18 -26.04 -33.66
C LEU A 149 -14.42 -26.50 -34.43
N SER A 150 -14.74 -27.80 -34.39
CA SER A 150 -15.95 -28.35 -35.00
C SER A 150 -17.22 -27.77 -34.38
N ASP A 151 -17.28 -27.69 -33.05
CA ASP A 151 -18.46 -27.23 -32.31
C ASP A 151 -18.76 -25.75 -32.55
N PHE A 152 -17.71 -24.94 -32.78
CA PHE A 152 -17.82 -23.52 -33.10
C PHE A 152 -17.70 -23.22 -34.60
N SER A 153 -17.80 -24.23 -35.47
CA SER A 153 -17.83 -24.07 -36.93
C SER A 153 -16.61 -23.34 -37.52
N PHE A 154 -15.43 -23.48 -36.90
CA PHE A 154 -14.16 -23.04 -37.44
C PHE A 154 -13.55 -24.13 -38.34
N SER A 155 -12.91 -23.77 -39.46
CA SER A 155 -12.34 -24.73 -40.40
C SER A 155 -10.98 -25.25 -39.93
N MET A 156 -10.77 -26.58 -39.97
CA MET A 156 -9.48 -27.22 -39.65
C MET A 156 -8.33 -26.78 -40.57
N LYS A 157 -8.62 -26.29 -41.79
CA LYS A 157 -7.59 -25.78 -42.72
C LYS A 157 -7.05 -24.40 -42.34
N ASP A 158 -7.72 -23.69 -41.44
CA ASP A 158 -7.31 -22.36 -40.96
C ASP A 158 -6.31 -22.47 -39.78
N ALA A 159 -6.12 -23.67 -39.22
CA ALA A 159 -5.29 -23.93 -38.06
C ALA A 159 -3.84 -24.36 -38.38
N GLU A 160 -3.47 -24.52 -39.66
CA GLU A 160 -2.09 -24.79 -40.11
C GLU A 160 -1.23 -23.51 -40.18
N ILE A 161 -1.50 -22.49 -39.36
CA ILE A 161 -0.56 -21.38 -39.17
C ILE A 161 0.51 -21.86 -38.19
N HIS A 162 1.63 -22.30 -38.77
CA HIS A 162 2.84 -22.72 -38.06
C HIS A 162 3.25 -21.75 -36.93
N PRO A 163 3.76 -22.25 -35.78
CA PRO A 163 4.22 -21.44 -34.64
C PRO A 163 5.44 -20.53 -34.93
N ASN A 164 5.93 -20.49 -36.17
CA ASN A 164 7.08 -19.69 -36.58
C ASN A 164 6.75 -18.25 -36.99
N ASN A 165 5.47 -17.83 -37.02
CA ASN A 165 5.12 -16.41 -37.22
C ASN A 165 4.90 -15.64 -35.90
N ILE A 166 5.08 -16.29 -34.74
CA ILE A 166 5.07 -15.63 -33.43
C ILE A 166 6.23 -14.60 -33.30
N SER A 167 7.26 -14.70 -34.15
CA SER A 167 8.38 -13.76 -34.20
C SER A 167 8.15 -12.48 -35.01
N GLU A 168 7.08 -12.38 -35.81
CA GLU A 168 6.83 -11.20 -36.65
C GLU A 168 5.75 -10.25 -36.13
N ILE A 169 4.90 -10.68 -35.18
CA ILE A 169 4.17 -9.73 -34.33
C ILE A 169 5.07 -9.40 -33.14
N LYS A 170 6.14 -8.64 -33.43
CA LYS A 170 6.83 -7.90 -32.38
C LYS A 170 5.76 -7.10 -31.64
N PRO A 171 5.68 -7.14 -30.29
CA PRO A 171 4.91 -6.15 -29.58
C PRO A 171 5.52 -4.80 -29.97
N THR A 172 4.86 -4.07 -30.84
CA THR A 172 5.12 -2.64 -31.04
C THR A 172 4.69 -1.97 -29.75
N TYR A 173 5.55 -2.04 -28.74
CA TYR A 173 5.52 -1.10 -27.63
C TYR A 173 5.53 0.29 -28.29
N LYS A 174 4.46 1.05 -28.05
CA LYS A 174 4.20 2.39 -28.57
C LYS A 174 5.25 3.41 -28.07
N ASN A 175 6.52 3.23 -28.40
CA ASN A 175 7.53 4.29 -28.28
C ASN A 175 7.89 4.89 -29.65
N LYS A 176 7.69 4.15 -30.76
CA LYS A 176 8.04 4.66 -32.09
C LYS A 176 7.12 5.77 -32.60
N LYS A 177 5.79 5.64 -32.43
CA LYS A 177 4.85 6.73 -32.79
C LYS A 177 4.95 7.97 -31.88
N ILE A 178 5.44 7.83 -30.64
CA ILE A 178 5.69 8.98 -29.76
C ILE A 178 6.98 9.69 -30.20
N MET A 179 8.04 8.96 -30.53
CA MET A 179 9.28 9.51 -31.09
C MET A 179 9.07 10.17 -32.47
N ASP A 180 8.24 9.57 -33.34
CA ASP A 180 7.96 10.13 -34.67
C ASP A 180 7.06 11.37 -34.58
N ALA A 181 6.07 11.39 -33.69
CA ALA A 181 5.24 12.58 -33.44
C ALA A 181 5.98 13.74 -32.74
N ILE A 182 7.08 13.45 -32.04
CA ILE A 182 7.98 14.48 -31.49
C ILE A 182 8.85 15.11 -32.58
N ASN A 183 9.10 14.40 -33.70
CA ASN A 183 9.98 14.85 -34.78
C ASN A 183 9.24 15.36 -36.03
N SER A 184 7.99 14.99 -36.26
CA SER A 184 7.17 15.54 -37.34
C SER A 184 6.37 16.74 -36.84
N GLY A 185 6.90 17.94 -37.00
CA GLY A 185 6.19 19.20 -36.83
C GLY A 185 5.07 19.38 -37.86
N GLU A 186 4.05 18.52 -37.82
CA GLU A 186 2.88 18.63 -38.68
C GLU A 186 1.65 19.05 -37.87
N ASN A 187 1.22 20.27 -38.15
CA ASN A 187 0.00 20.90 -37.68
C ASN A 187 -1.23 20.08 -38.14
N HIS A 188 -1.77 19.27 -37.24
CA HIS A 188 -3.21 18.97 -37.24
C HIS A 188 -3.79 19.43 -35.91
N MET A 189 -4.96 20.10 -35.95
CA MET A 189 -5.73 20.61 -34.80
C MET A 189 -6.26 19.47 -33.90
N ALA A 190 -5.37 18.65 -33.35
CA ALA A 190 -5.68 17.58 -32.40
C ALA A 190 -5.28 18.01 -30.99
N GLU A 191 -6.15 17.75 -30.01
CA GLU A 191 -5.93 18.10 -28.60
C GLU A 191 -4.58 17.54 -28.11
N ARG A 192 -3.70 18.41 -27.62
CA ARG A 192 -2.35 18.05 -27.20
C ARG A 192 -2.42 17.14 -25.97
N GLN A 193 -2.03 15.87 -26.12
CA GLN A 193 -2.01 14.90 -25.02
C GLN A 193 -0.63 14.80 -24.38
N ASN A 194 -0.57 14.83 -23.05
CA ASN A 194 0.65 14.56 -22.30
C ASN A 194 0.69 13.09 -21.87
N GLY A 195 1.62 12.33 -22.44
CA GLY A 195 1.78 10.89 -22.16
C GLY A 195 2.12 10.59 -20.69
N TYR A 196 2.69 11.56 -19.96
CA TYR A 196 2.97 11.43 -18.54
C TYR A 196 1.70 11.36 -17.69
N ILE A 197 0.66 12.10 -18.05
CA ILE A 197 -0.64 12.05 -17.36
C ILE A 197 -1.30 10.69 -17.56
N ALA A 198 -1.24 10.16 -18.79
CA ALA A 198 -1.72 8.82 -19.08
C ALA A 198 -0.94 7.76 -18.28
N TYR A 199 0.38 7.92 -18.17
CA TYR A 199 1.22 7.06 -17.36
C TYR A 199 0.88 7.14 -15.87
N LEU A 200 0.74 8.32 -15.26
CA LEU A 200 0.34 8.46 -13.86
C LEU A 200 -1.02 7.80 -13.59
N ASN A 201 -1.99 7.99 -14.49
CA ASN A 201 -3.31 7.36 -14.38
C ASN A 201 -3.25 5.83 -14.56
N SER A 202 -2.21 5.29 -15.20
CA SER A 202 -2.00 3.84 -15.33
C SER A 202 -1.36 3.18 -14.10
N LEU A 203 -0.88 3.96 -13.13
CA LEU A 203 -0.32 3.46 -11.87
C LEU A 203 -1.39 3.05 -10.86
N HIS A 204 -2.66 3.41 -11.11
CA HIS A 204 -3.79 3.11 -10.23
C HIS A 204 -4.94 2.46 -10.99
N ASN A 205 -5.79 1.72 -10.29
CA ASN A 205 -6.92 0.99 -10.85
C ASN A 205 -8.26 1.77 -10.83
N VAL A 206 -8.23 3.06 -10.50
CA VAL A 206 -9.44 3.90 -10.40
C VAL A 206 -9.94 4.39 -11.77
N SER A 207 -9.03 4.58 -12.73
CA SER A 207 -9.35 4.91 -14.12
C SER A 207 -9.19 3.68 -15.02
N ALA A 208 -9.77 3.70 -16.21
CA ALA A 208 -9.82 2.58 -17.15
C ALA A 208 -8.46 2.10 -17.72
N ASN A 209 -7.31 2.60 -17.22
CA ASN A 209 -5.98 2.45 -17.81
C ASN A 209 -4.97 1.66 -16.96
N GLY A 210 -5.40 0.78 -16.04
CA GLY A 210 -4.57 0.14 -15.01
C GLY A 210 -3.48 -0.86 -15.44
N ALA A 211 -2.90 -0.75 -16.64
CA ALA A 211 -2.00 -1.75 -17.23
C ALA A 211 -0.51 -1.68 -16.77
N ASN A 212 -0.06 -0.58 -16.14
CA ASN A 212 1.38 -0.35 -15.90
C ASN A 212 1.85 -0.53 -14.44
N ALA A 213 1.11 -1.20 -13.56
CA ALA A 213 1.48 -1.31 -12.13
C ALA A 213 2.63 -2.31 -11.81
N LEU A 214 3.18 -2.98 -12.83
CA LEU A 214 4.19 -4.04 -12.69
C LEU A 214 5.61 -3.52 -12.92
N ALA A 215 6.61 -4.08 -12.22
CA ALA A 215 7.98 -3.58 -12.28
C ALA A 215 8.59 -3.70 -13.68
N GLU A 216 8.11 -4.67 -14.47
CA GLU A 216 8.49 -4.95 -15.85
C GLU A 216 8.03 -3.86 -16.80
N SER A 217 6.77 -3.42 -16.68
CA SER A 217 6.27 -2.32 -17.49
C SER A 217 6.89 -0.98 -17.10
N GLN A 218 7.27 -0.84 -15.82
CA GLN A 218 8.02 0.31 -15.32
C GLN A 218 9.46 0.35 -15.85
N ALA A 219 10.15 -0.79 -15.93
CA ALA A 219 11.52 -0.89 -16.44
C ALA A 219 11.67 -0.39 -17.89
N LEU A 220 10.60 -0.50 -18.68
CA LEU A 220 10.54 -0.11 -20.10
C LEU A 220 9.99 1.31 -20.30
N ASN A 221 9.45 1.95 -19.26
CA ASN A 221 8.75 3.22 -19.39
C ASN A 221 9.68 4.42 -19.23
N ILE A 222 9.63 5.35 -20.19
CA ILE A 222 10.44 6.56 -20.20
C ILE A 222 10.19 7.51 -19.01
N TYR A 223 9.00 7.45 -18.40
CA TYR A 223 8.62 8.31 -17.28
C TYR A 223 9.03 7.74 -15.91
N PHE A 224 9.39 6.45 -15.85
CA PHE A 224 9.68 5.80 -14.58
C PHE A 224 11.00 6.29 -13.95
N THR A 225 12.02 6.54 -14.76
CA THR A 225 13.38 6.85 -14.30
C THR A 225 13.45 8.15 -13.49
N GLU A 226 12.70 9.19 -13.87
CA GLU A 226 12.64 10.44 -13.10
C GLU A 226 11.82 10.30 -11.80
N ILE A 227 10.83 9.40 -11.76
CA ILE A 227 10.02 9.13 -10.56
C ILE A 227 10.73 8.20 -9.58
N TYR A 228 11.56 7.29 -10.10
CA TYR A 228 12.19 6.24 -9.31
C TYR A 228 13.04 6.84 -8.19
N GLN A 229 12.77 6.44 -6.94
CA GLN A 229 13.61 6.77 -5.79
C GLN A 229 14.49 5.56 -5.45
N PRO A 230 15.83 5.69 -5.53
CA PRO A 230 16.75 4.60 -5.20
C PRO A 230 16.57 4.11 -3.75
N PHE A 231 16.65 2.80 -3.56
CA PHE A 231 16.63 2.18 -2.24
C PHE A 231 18.04 2.26 -1.62
N PRO A 232 18.17 2.62 -0.33
CA PRO A 232 19.48 2.66 0.35
C PRO A 232 20.27 1.35 0.24
N LEU A 233 19.54 0.22 0.23
CA LEU A 233 20.08 -1.13 0.15
C LEU A 233 20.84 -1.45 -1.16
N VAL A 234 20.57 -0.74 -2.27
CA VAL A 234 21.14 -1.08 -3.59
C VAL A 234 22.68 -1.04 -3.58
N GLU A 235 23.26 -0.04 -2.92
CA GLU A 235 24.72 0.09 -2.80
C GLU A 235 25.34 -1.12 -2.10
N ASP A 236 24.74 -1.51 -0.98
CA ASP A 236 25.24 -2.58 -0.14
C ASP A 236 25.02 -3.94 -0.82
N LEU A 237 23.90 -4.16 -1.51
CA LEU A 237 23.68 -5.34 -2.36
C LEU A 237 24.73 -5.45 -3.46
N TYR A 238 24.99 -4.35 -4.17
CA TYR A 238 25.97 -4.34 -5.25
C TYR A 238 27.37 -4.71 -4.73
N LYS A 239 27.81 -4.09 -3.63
CA LYS A 239 29.08 -4.44 -2.98
C LYS A 239 29.10 -5.90 -2.56
N SER A 240 28.03 -6.35 -1.90
CA SER A 240 27.89 -7.73 -1.43
C SER A 240 28.06 -8.73 -2.56
N LEU A 241 27.39 -8.52 -3.70
CA LEU A 241 27.46 -9.42 -4.85
C LEU A 241 28.81 -9.39 -5.58
N THR A 242 29.57 -8.30 -5.48
CA THR A 242 30.82 -8.07 -6.24
C THR A 242 32.11 -8.23 -5.42
N GLU A 243 32.01 -8.48 -4.11
CA GLU A 243 33.14 -8.82 -3.25
C GLU A 243 33.77 -10.19 -3.61
N ARG A 244 35.04 -10.41 -3.22
CA ARG A 244 35.75 -11.67 -3.52
C ARG A 244 35.10 -12.92 -2.92
N LYS A 245 34.32 -12.74 -1.87
CA LYS A 245 33.64 -13.85 -1.19
C LYS A 245 32.27 -14.08 -1.82
N GLU A 246 32.14 -15.22 -2.48
CA GLU A 246 30.90 -15.67 -3.11
C GLU A 246 29.80 -15.90 -2.07
N ARG A 247 28.59 -15.45 -2.40
CA ARG A 247 27.44 -15.50 -1.48
C ARG A 247 26.12 -15.66 -2.23
N VAL A 248 25.11 -16.13 -1.52
CA VAL A 248 23.72 -16.13 -1.97
C VAL A 248 22.99 -15.04 -1.20
N VAL A 249 22.52 -14.01 -1.89
CA VAL A 249 21.72 -12.92 -1.33
C VAL A 249 20.28 -13.12 -1.71
N ILE A 250 19.40 -13.15 -0.70
CA ILE A 250 17.97 -13.28 -0.90
C ILE A 250 17.29 -11.98 -0.50
N LEU A 251 16.56 -11.40 -1.43
CA LEU A 251 15.70 -10.24 -1.21
C LEU A 251 14.24 -10.68 -1.11
N THR A 252 13.64 -10.46 0.06
CA THR A 252 12.27 -10.88 0.35
C THR A 252 11.38 -9.74 0.83
N GLY A 253 10.07 -9.98 0.90
CA GLY A 253 9.05 -9.02 1.30
C GLY A 253 7.72 -9.24 0.58
N HIS A 254 6.76 -8.34 0.75
CA HIS A 254 5.43 -8.51 0.16
C HIS A 254 5.36 -8.04 -1.30
N ALA A 255 4.29 -8.44 -2.00
CA ALA A 255 4.03 -7.99 -3.36
C ALA A 255 3.88 -6.45 -3.40
N GLY A 256 4.66 -5.78 -4.26
CA GLY A 256 4.63 -4.32 -4.40
C GLY A 256 5.58 -3.53 -3.49
N ASP A 257 6.43 -4.20 -2.69
CA ASP A 257 7.47 -3.53 -1.88
C ASP A 257 8.68 -3.03 -2.68
N GLY A 258 8.79 -3.40 -3.97
CA GLY A 258 9.86 -2.94 -4.85
C GLY A 258 11.02 -3.93 -5.03
N LYS A 259 10.89 -5.20 -4.64
CA LYS A 259 11.94 -6.22 -4.77
C LYS A 259 12.51 -6.32 -6.19
N SER A 260 11.62 -6.46 -7.18
CA SER A 260 12.01 -6.54 -8.59
C SER A 260 12.64 -5.23 -9.10
N THR A 261 12.24 -4.08 -8.53
CA THR A 261 12.85 -2.78 -8.84
C THR A 261 14.26 -2.65 -8.27
N VAL A 262 14.52 -3.17 -7.06
CA VAL A 262 15.87 -3.25 -6.48
C VAL A 262 16.76 -4.17 -7.31
N ALA A 263 16.26 -5.34 -7.71
CA ALA A 263 17.02 -6.26 -8.57
C ALA A 263 17.34 -5.65 -9.95
N LEU A 264 16.40 -4.90 -10.53
CA LEU A 264 16.63 -4.12 -11.75
C LEU A 264 17.76 -3.10 -11.58
N ASP A 265 17.77 -2.35 -10.48
CA ASP A 265 18.79 -1.31 -10.24
C ASP A 265 20.19 -1.94 -10.05
N VAL A 266 20.26 -3.05 -9.30
CA VAL A 266 21.49 -3.85 -9.16
C VAL A 266 21.96 -4.39 -10.52
N LEU A 267 21.05 -4.91 -11.36
CA LEU A 267 21.39 -5.41 -12.70
C LEU A 267 21.94 -4.29 -13.60
N LYS A 268 21.27 -3.13 -13.65
CA LYS A 268 21.74 -1.97 -14.42
C LYS A 268 23.16 -1.60 -14.02
N ARG A 269 23.42 -1.55 -12.71
CA ARG A 269 24.74 -1.24 -12.19
C ARG A 269 25.81 -2.28 -12.55
N LEU A 270 25.49 -3.57 -12.42
CA LEU A 270 26.39 -4.66 -12.82
C LEU A 270 26.74 -4.61 -14.31
N ARG A 271 25.78 -4.22 -15.15
CA ARG A 271 25.97 -4.07 -16.61
C ARG A 271 26.48 -2.70 -17.04
N GLN A 272 26.72 -1.78 -16.10
CA GLN A 272 27.09 -0.38 -16.38
C GLN A 272 26.09 0.33 -17.32
N LEU A 273 24.81 -0.04 -17.22
CA LEU A 273 23.74 0.61 -17.96
C LEU A 273 23.35 1.94 -17.30
N PRO A 274 22.94 2.95 -18.09
CA PRO A 274 22.50 4.23 -17.54
C PRO A 274 21.29 4.07 -16.62
N ALA A 275 21.38 4.60 -15.40
CA ALA A 275 20.30 4.52 -14.41
C ALA A 275 19.06 5.32 -14.86
N ASP A 276 19.28 6.40 -15.61
CA ASP A 276 18.31 7.37 -16.11
C ASP A 276 17.57 6.92 -17.38
N LYS A 277 17.97 5.81 -18.00
CA LYS A 277 17.31 5.27 -19.20
C LYS A 277 16.49 4.01 -18.91
N PRO A 278 15.34 3.81 -19.58
CA PRO A 278 14.63 2.54 -19.52
C PRO A 278 15.49 1.41 -20.11
N LEU A 279 15.16 0.16 -19.77
CA LEU A 279 15.74 -0.98 -20.47
C LEU A 279 15.16 -1.10 -21.88
N ASP A 280 15.96 -1.63 -22.80
CA ASP A 280 15.53 -1.89 -24.18
C ASP A 280 14.74 -3.20 -24.33
N TYR A 281 14.74 -4.04 -23.28
CA TYR A 281 14.12 -5.36 -23.29
C TYR A 281 13.58 -5.72 -21.89
N ALA A 282 12.60 -6.62 -21.84
CA ALA A 282 12.02 -7.10 -20.59
C ALA A 282 12.98 -8.06 -19.87
N LEU A 283 13.10 -7.92 -18.54
CA LEU A 283 13.94 -8.81 -17.72
C LEU A 283 13.52 -10.28 -17.87
N ASN A 284 14.49 -11.15 -18.13
CA ASN A 284 14.31 -12.60 -18.11
C ASN A 284 14.16 -13.11 -16.66
N GLU A 285 13.70 -14.36 -16.51
CA GLU A 285 13.62 -15.04 -15.20
C GLU A 285 15.00 -15.11 -14.52
N ARG A 286 16.03 -15.45 -15.31
CA ARG A 286 17.44 -15.48 -14.89
C ARG A 286 18.23 -14.50 -15.75
N GLU A 287 18.97 -13.62 -15.09
CA GLU A 287 19.90 -12.70 -15.73
C GLU A 287 21.31 -12.98 -15.21
N GLU A 288 22.27 -13.12 -16.11
CA GLU A 288 23.66 -13.32 -15.74
C GLU A 288 24.51 -12.13 -16.14
N THR A 289 25.52 -11.85 -15.32
CA THR A 289 26.52 -10.82 -15.56
C THR A 289 27.89 -11.29 -15.10
N ILE A 290 28.93 -10.88 -15.80
CA ILE A 290 30.32 -11.12 -15.43
C ILE A 290 30.89 -9.80 -14.92
N HIS A 291 31.46 -9.82 -13.72
CA HIS A 291 32.14 -8.69 -13.10
C HIS A 291 33.61 -9.04 -12.84
N ALA A 292 34.45 -8.04 -12.54
CA ALA A 292 35.89 -8.19 -12.32
C ALA A 292 36.28 -9.23 -11.26
N ASN A 293 35.40 -9.52 -10.30
CA ASN A 293 35.64 -10.45 -9.19
C ASN A 293 34.86 -11.76 -9.30
N GLY A 294 34.14 -12.00 -10.39
CA GLY A 294 33.37 -13.24 -10.59
C GLY A 294 32.04 -13.05 -11.30
N ARG A 295 31.30 -14.14 -11.44
CA ARG A 295 29.95 -14.17 -12.03
C ARG A 295 28.90 -13.77 -10.99
N VAL A 296 27.92 -12.98 -11.41
CA VAL A 296 26.72 -12.66 -10.62
C VAL A 296 25.47 -13.09 -11.38
N THR A 297 24.65 -13.92 -10.74
CA THR A 297 23.38 -14.42 -11.28
C THR A 297 22.21 -13.81 -10.51
N ILE A 298 21.23 -13.26 -11.22
CA ILE A 298 20.03 -12.68 -10.64
C ILE A 298 18.83 -13.55 -11.05
N VAL A 299 18.12 -14.11 -10.08
CA VAL A 299 16.85 -14.82 -10.29
C VAL A 299 15.71 -13.93 -9.85
N LYS A 300 14.82 -13.64 -10.79
CA LYS A 300 13.68 -12.75 -10.62
C LYS A 300 12.44 -13.53 -10.22
N ASP A 301 11.70 -12.97 -9.26
CA ASP A 301 10.39 -13.41 -8.78
C ASP A 301 10.15 -14.93 -8.73
N MET A 302 10.91 -15.62 -7.86
CA MET A 302 10.72 -17.05 -7.62
C MET A 302 9.31 -17.43 -7.16
N SER A 303 8.47 -16.47 -6.73
CA SER A 303 7.16 -16.79 -6.18
C SER A 303 6.17 -17.30 -7.21
N GLU A 304 6.40 -16.99 -8.50
CA GLU A 304 5.57 -17.46 -9.61
C GLU A 304 6.04 -18.82 -10.17
N LEU A 305 7.16 -19.34 -9.66
CA LEU A 305 7.74 -20.62 -10.09
C LEU A 305 7.16 -21.82 -9.30
N THR A 306 7.22 -22.99 -9.92
CA THR A 306 6.86 -24.26 -9.26
C THR A 306 7.80 -24.58 -8.10
N GLU A 307 7.34 -25.40 -7.14
CA GLU A 307 8.16 -25.83 -6.01
C GLU A 307 9.50 -26.46 -6.43
N GLN A 308 9.47 -27.29 -7.48
CA GLN A 308 10.68 -27.93 -8.01
C GLN A 308 11.66 -26.91 -8.58
N GLN A 309 11.19 -25.99 -9.44
CA GLN A 309 12.05 -24.94 -10.01
C GLN A 309 12.65 -24.04 -8.93
N ARG A 310 11.89 -23.75 -7.86
CA ARG A 310 12.41 -22.98 -6.74
C ARG A 310 13.57 -23.68 -6.04
N LEU A 311 13.43 -24.98 -5.82
CA LEU A 311 14.47 -25.80 -5.22
C LEU A 311 15.71 -25.91 -6.12
N ASP A 312 15.50 -26.10 -7.43
CA ASP A 312 16.57 -26.19 -8.42
C ASP A 312 17.42 -24.90 -8.46
N TRP A 313 16.80 -23.73 -8.33
CA TRP A 313 17.51 -22.45 -8.27
C TRP A 313 18.30 -22.26 -6.98
N LEU A 314 17.78 -22.71 -5.83
CA LEU A 314 18.53 -22.69 -4.58
C LEU A 314 19.75 -23.62 -4.65
N GLU A 315 19.57 -24.82 -5.19
CA GLU A 315 20.66 -25.79 -5.41
C GLU A 315 21.76 -25.21 -6.29
N GLN A 316 21.42 -24.65 -7.45
CA GLN A 316 22.39 -24.00 -8.32
C GLN A 316 23.05 -22.79 -7.64
N GLY A 317 22.29 -21.99 -6.89
CA GLY A 317 22.81 -20.83 -6.17
C GLY A 317 23.92 -21.17 -5.18
N PHE A 318 23.74 -22.26 -4.44
CA PHE A 318 24.71 -22.72 -3.45
C PHE A 318 25.83 -23.61 -4.04
N ALA A 319 25.62 -24.27 -5.17
CA ALA A 319 26.58 -25.19 -5.78
C ALA A 319 27.50 -24.56 -6.85
N GLU A 320 26.97 -23.71 -7.73
CA GLU A 320 27.76 -23.14 -8.83
C GLU A 320 28.70 -22.03 -8.36
N SER A 321 29.79 -21.71 -9.07
CA SER A 321 30.64 -20.55 -8.72
C SER A 321 29.96 -19.21 -8.98
N GLY A 322 30.30 -18.20 -8.18
CA GLY A 322 29.81 -16.82 -8.28
C GLY A 322 28.72 -16.48 -7.26
N SER A 323 28.37 -15.20 -7.19
CA SER A 323 27.35 -14.69 -6.27
C SER A 323 25.95 -14.74 -6.90
N TRP A 324 24.93 -14.93 -6.06
CA TRP A 324 23.53 -14.99 -6.52
C TRP A 324 22.69 -13.94 -5.81
N LEU A 325 21.80 -13.28 -6.56
CA LEU A 325 20.71 -12.47 -6.01
C LEU A 325 19.39 -13.12 -6.37
N ILE A 326 18.63 -13.49 -5.35
CA ILE A 326 17.36 -14.20 -5.51
C ILE A 326 16.24 -13.34 -4.95
N VAL A 327 15.23 -13.06 -5.78
CA VAL A 327 14.04 -12.31 -5.37
C VAL A 327 12.86 -13.25 -5.14
N SER A 328 12.24 -13.21 -3.95
CA SER A 328 11.07 -14.02 -3.64
C SER A 328 10.13 -13.32 -2.64
N ASN A 329 8.88 -13.76 -2.54
CA ASN A 329 7.98 -13.37 -1.46
C ASN A 329 8.29 -14.19 -0.20
N THR A 330 8.00 -13.64 0.98
CA THR A 330 8.39 -14.23 2.27
C THR A 330 7.86 -15.66 2.47
N GLY A 331 6.60 -15.94 2.13
CA GLY A 331 6.01 -17.28 2.28
C GLY A 331 6.70 -18.35 1.43
N PRO A 332 6.68 -18.24 0.08
CA PRO A 332 7.40 -19.13 -0.82
C PRO A 332 8.86 -19.36 -0.44
N LEU A 333 9.55 -18.29 -0.01
CA LEU A 333 10.94 -18.36 0.39
C LEU A 333 11.18 -19.30 1.58
N ILE A 334 10.41 -19.14 2.66
CA ILE A 334 10.61 -19.94 3.89
C ILE A 334 10.41 -21.42 3.58
N HIS A 335 9.35 -21.76 2.83
CA HIS A 335 9.10 -23.15 2.41
C HIS A 335 10.26 -23.71 1.57
N SER A 336 10.72 -22.98 0.55
CA SER A 336 11.80 -23.46 -0.32
C SER A 336 13.15 -23.60 0.41
N LEU A 337 13.47 -22.70 1.35
CA LEU A 337 14.67 -22.84 2.17
C LEU A 337 14.56 -24.02 3.14
N ALA A 338 13.41 -24.22 3.77
CA ALA A 338 13.18 -25.36 4.67
C ALA A 338 13.33 -26.70 3.93
N ASP A 339 12.79 -26.81 2.73
CA ASP A 339 12.90 -28.02 1.91
C ASP A 339 14.33 -28.27 1.43
N TYR A 340 15.03 -27.20 1.04
CA TYR A 340 16.46 -27.28 0.70
C TYR A 340 17.31 -27.75 1.88
N VAL A 341 17.12 -27.17 3.08
CA VAL A 341 17.84 -27.54 4.31
C VAL A 341 17.58 -29.01 4.68
N LYS A 342 16.33 -29.49 4.57
CA LYS A 342 16.00 -30.91 4.78
C LYS A 342 16.74 -31.82 3.80
N LYS A 343 16.81 -31.42 2.51
CA LYS A 343 17.46 -32.21 1.47
C LYS A 343 18.98 -32.35 1.67
N ILE A 344 19.64 -31.29 2.14
CA ILE A 344 21.09 -31.33 2.41
C ILE A 344 21.45 -31.91 3.78
N GLY A 345 20.47 -32.35 4.58
CA GLY A 345 20.70 -32.86 5.93
C GLY A 345 21.17 -31.78 6.92
N GLY A 346 20.74 -30.54 6.73
CA GLY A 346 21.13 -29.38 7.54
C GLY A 346 20.52 -29.38 8.95
N ARG A 347 20.95 -28.42 9.77
CA ARG A 347 20.54 -28.27 11.17
C ARG A 347 19.05 -27.88 11.27
N VAL A 348 18.32 -28.48 12.22
CA VAL A 348 16.85 -28.30 12.38
C VAL A 348 16.46 -26.88 12.80
N ASP A 349 17.36 -26.14 13.43
CA ASP A 349 17.12 -24.77 13.93
C ASP A 349 17.44 -23.64 12.94
N ILE A 350 17.94 -23.96 11.74
CA ILE A 350 18.18 -22.96 10.68
C ILE A 350 16.90 -22.19 10.33
N GLU A 351 15.72 -22.82 10.44
CA GLU A 351 14.44 -22.12 10.24
C GLU A 351 14.25 -20.99 11.26
N SER A 352 14.61 -21.21 12.52
CA SER A 352 14.56 -20.19 13.57
C SER A 352 15.56 -19.07 13.28
N ASP A 353 16.78 -19.40 12.84
CA ASP A 353 17.81 -18.41 12.49
C ASP A 353 17.36 -17.53 11.30
N ILE A 354 16.70 -18.12 10.30
CA ILE A 354 16.14 -17.39 9.16
C ILE A 354 15.01 -16.48 9.62
N LEU A 355 14.08 -16.96 10.44
CA LEU A 355 12.98 -16.14 10.97
C LEU A 355 13.50 -14.97 11.80
N GLU A 356 14.49 -15.21 12.66
CA GLU A 356 15.13 -14.14 13.43
C GLU A 356 15.80 -13.11 12.50
N CYS A 357 16.49 -13.57 11.46
CA CYS A 357 17.09 -12.71 10.44
C CYS A 357 16.07 -11.88 9.66
N LEU A 358 14.89 -12.42 9.36
CA LEU A 358 13.79 -11.73 8.68
C LEU A 358 13.12 -10.64 9.54
N ASP A 359 13.25 -10.76 10.87
CA ASP A 359 12.72 -9.81 11.83
C ASP A 359 13.69 -8.67 12.16
N ARG A 360 14.99 -8.84 11.87
CA ARG A 360 16.01 -7.79 12.05
C ARG A 360 15.75 -6.62 11.09
N PRO A 361 15.74 -5.37 11.59
CA PRO A 361 15.67 -4.20 10.72
C PRO A 361 17.00 -4.00 10.00
N TYR A 362 16.93 -3.46 8.79
CA TYR A 362 18.13 -3.18 8.01
C TYR A 362 18.78 -1.88 8.46
N GLU A 363 20.00 -1.98 8.99
CA GLU A 363 20.86 -0.84 9.29
C GLU A 363 21.80 -0.58 8.12
N ASN A 364 21.73 0.63 7.53
CA ASN A 364 22.54 1.02 6.37
C ASN A 364 24.02 0.60 6.54
N GLY A 365 24.53 -0.25 5.64
CA GLY A 365 25.91 -0.71 5.64
C GLY A 365 26.23 -1.94 6.50
N ASN A 366 25.30 -2.49 7.29
CA ASN A 366 25.56 -3.64 8.16
C ASN A 366 24.90 -4.93 7.68
N LEU A 367 25.42 -5.50 6.59
CA LEU A 367 24.96 -6.79 6.07
C LEU A 367 25.34 -7.99 6.95
N ALA A 368 26.31 -7.83 7.86
CA ALA A 368 26.83 -8.92 8.68
C ALA A 368 25.77 -9.51 9.62
N GLN A 369 24.86 -8.68 10.13
CA GLN A 369 23.74 -9.13 10.97
C GLN A 369 22.65 -9.89 10.20
N HIS A 370 22.71 -9.89 8.87
CA HIS A 370 21.77 -10.59 8.00
C HIS A 370 22.35 -11.88 7.40
N ILE A 371 23.52 -12.32 7.88
CA ILE A 371 24.16 -13.56 7.45
C ILE A 371 23.60 -14.73 8.26
N VAL A 372 23.13 -15.75 7.54
CA VAL A 372 22.74 -17.05 8.08
C VAL A 372 23.84 -18.07 7.75
N SER A 373 24.34 -18.75 8.79
CA SER A 373 25.39 -19.77 8.66
C SER A 373 24.79 -21.16 8.36
N GLY A 374 25.64 -22.13 7.98
CA GLY A 374 25.22 -23.52 7.74
C GLY A 374 25.00 -23.90 6.27
N PHE A 375 25.43 -23.05 5.35
CA PHE A 375 25.36 -23.26 3.90
C PHE A 375 26.77 -23.32 3.29
N SER A 376 26.90 -23.88 2.08
CA SER A 376 28.18 -23.95 1.34
C SER A 376 28.75 -22.57 0.98
N LYS A 377 27.87 -21.56 0.88
CA LYS A 377 28.18 -20.14 0.72
C LYS A 377 27.45 -19.34 1.79
N GLU A 378 27.93 -18.14 2.09
CA GLU A 378 27.18 -17.25 2.99
C GLU A 378 25.81 -16.93 2.40
N LEU A 379 24.76 -17.19 3.19
CA LEU A 379 23.40 -16.79 2.89
C LEU A 379 23.14 -15.44 3.55
N VAL A 380 22.80 -14.42 2.77
CA VAL A 380 22.36 -13.11 3.27
C VAL A 380 20.87 -12.97 3.01
N VAL A 381 20.05 -12.79 4.05
CA VAL A 381 18.59 -12.67 3.89
C VAL A 381 18.12 -11.26 4.29
N LEU A 382 17.54 -10.54 3.33
CA LEU A 382 17.11 -9.16 3.50
C LEU A 382 15.62 -9.03 3.27
N ASN A 383 14.92 -8.52 4.28
CA ASN A 383 13.48 -8.34 4.24
C ASN A 383 13.08 -6.88 3.99
N MET A 384 12.54 -6.58 2.82
CA MET A 384 12.09 -5.25 2.43
C MET A 384 10.93 -4.72 3.28
N THR A 385 10.18 -5.58 3.98
CA THR A 385 9.12 -5.11 4.89
C THR A 385 9.69 -4.34 6.07
N ARG A 386 10.96 -4.55 6.39
CA ARG A 386 11.70 -3.86 7.46
C ARG A 386 12.37 -2.56 7.02
N LEU A 387 12.32 -2.22 5.72
CA LEU A 387 12.81 -0.95 5.20
C LEU A 387 11.77 0.17 5.36
N ASP A 388 12.24 1.39 5.62
CA ASP A 388 11.39 2.57 5.69
C ASP A 388 10.89 3.00 4.30
N ASN A 389 9.75 2.45 3.91
CA ASN A 389 9.10 2.81 2.66
C ASN A 389 8.27 4.10 2.74
N VAL A 390 8.02 4.63 3.95
CA VAL A 390 7.26 5.86 4.15
C VAL A 390 8.08 7.06 3.63
N SER A 391 9.36 7.12 3.99
CA SER A 391 10.26 8.17 3.51
C SER A 391 10.54 8.06 2.01
N LEU A 392 10.66 6.85 1.48
CA LEU A 392 10.80 6.63 0.02
C LEU A 392 9.52 7.05 -0.71
N GLY A 393 8.36 6.61 -0.24
CA GLY A 393 7.06 6.91 -0.83
C GLY A 393 6.71 8.39 -0.81
N SER A 394 7.06 9.14 0.24
CA SER A 394 6.81 10.58 0.27
C SER A 394 7.61 11.32 -0.80
N ARG A 395 8.90 10.98 -0.98
CA ARG A 395 9.79 11.61 -1.99
C ARG A 395 9.33 11.40 -3.42
N VAL A 396 8.62 10.31 -3.70
CA VAL A 396 8.01 10.05 -5.00
C VAL A 396 7.06 11.18 -5.41
N LEU A 397 6.32 11.79 -4.47
CA LEU A 397 5.44 12.92 -4.79
C LEU A 397 6.24 14.11 -5.35
N SER A 398 7.32 14.48 -4.67
CA SER A 398 8.20 15.57 -5.10
C SER A 398 8.74 15.31 -6.50
N LYS A 399 9.12 14.07 -6.82
CA LYS A 399 9.54 13.67 -8.16
C LYS A 399 8.40 13.73 -9.17
N MET A 400 7.21 13.25 -8.82
CA MET A 400 6.04 13.29 -9.70
C MET A 400 5.64 14.71 -10.10
N VAL A 401 5.75 15.64 -9.14
CA VAL A 401 5.42 17.06 -9.30
C VAL A 401 6.49 17.80 -10.12
N ASN A 402 7.78 17.46 -9.93
CA ASN A 402 8.91 18.10 -10.62
C ASN A 402 9.33 17.43 -11.95
N HIS A 403 8.66 16.35 -12.37
CA HIS A 403 9.00 15.60 -13.59
C HIS A 403 9.08 16.50 -14.84
N SER A 404 10.11 16.29 -15.68
CA SER A 404 10.38 17.08 -16.90
C SER A 404 9.21 17.07 -17.90
N ALA A 405 8.54 15.94 -18.07
CA ALA A 405 7.38 15.77 -18.93
C ALA A 405 6.19 16.73 -18.66
N TRP A 406 6.16 17.47 -17.55
CA TRP A 406 5.21 18.58 -17.39
C TRP A 406 5.45 19.71 -18.42
N ASP A 407 6.66 19.85 -18.95
CA ASP A 407 7.00 20.81 -20.01
C ASP A 407 6.24 20.54 -21.32
N GLN A 408 5.76 19.31 -21.52
CA GLN A 408 4.90 18.96 -22.66
C GLN A 408 3.55 19.69 -22.61
N CYS A 409 3.16 20.24 -21.45
CA CYS A 409 1.95 21.05 -21.30
C CYS A 409 2.16 22.54 -21.60
N LEU A 410 3.39 22.99 -21.93
CA LEU A 410 3.66 24.39 -22.32
C LEU A 410 3.12 24.67 -23.73
N GLY A 411 2.35 25.75 -23.89
CA GLY A 411 1.65 26.09 -25.13
C GLY A 411 0.40 25.25 -25.39
N CYS A 412 -0.15 24.62 -24.36
CA CYS A 412 -1.42 23.91 -24.43
C CYS A 412 -2.61 24.89 -24.33
N GLU A 413 -3.70 24.68 -25.06
CA GLU A 413 -4.88 25.57 -25.03
C GLU A 413 -5.48 25.72 -23.63
N ALA A 414 -5.47 24.64 -22.84
CA ALA A 414 -5.95 24.67 -21.46
C ALA A 414 -4.90 25.14 -20.45
N GLU A 415 -3.67 25.50 -20.83
CA GLU A 415 -2.52 25.73 -19.94
C GLU A 415 -2.85 26.54 -18.66
N VAL A 416 -3.54 27.68 -18.81
CA VAL A 416 -3.82 28.62 -17.71
C VAL A 416 -4.89 28.09 -16.74
N SER A 417 -5.89 27.37 -17.24
CA SER A 417 -7.05 26.92 -16.48
C SER A 417 -7.11 25.40 -16.29
N CYS A 418 -6.10 24.67 -16.74
CA CYS A 418 -6.05 23.22 -16.67
C CYS A 418 -6.01 22.78 -15.20
N PRO A 419 -7.01 22.03 -14.71
CA PRO A 419 -7.06 21.62 -13.31
C PRO A 419 -5.83 20.80 -12.92
N LEU A 420 -5.31 19.94 -13.81
CA LEU A 420 -4.11 19.13 -13.57
C LEU A 420 -2.88 20.01 -13.27
N ARG A 421 -2.66 21.07 -14.08
CA ARG A 421 -1.56 22.01 -13.86
C ARG A 421 -1.78 22.87 -12.64
N LEU A 422 -2.99 23.33 -12.39
CA LEU A 422 -3.31 24.14 -11.22
C LEU A 422 -3.08 23.35 -9.92
N ASN A 423 -3.47 22.07 -9.88
CA ASN A 423 -3.23 21.19 -8.73
C ASN A 423 -1.72 20.96 -8.51
N ARG A 424 -0.98 20.67 -9.59
CA ARG A 424 0.48 20.57 -9.55
C ARG A 424 1.15 21.86 -9.07
N ASN A 425 0.75 23.01 -9.60
CA ASN A 425 1.32 24.31 -9.23
C ASN A 425 1.06 24.65 -7.76
N ALA A 426 -0.12 24.31 -7.24
CA ALA A 426 -0.42 24.45 -5.82
C ALA A 426 0.52 23.59 -4.95
N LEU A 427 0.91 22.39 -5.41
CA LEU A 427 1.87 21.53 -4.71
C LEU A 427 3.31 22.06 -4.84
N LEU A 428 3.71 22.55 -6.02
CA LEU A 428 5.04 23.13 -6.26
C LEU A 428 5.34 24.30 -5.32
N ALA A 429 4.35 25.14 -5.03
CA ALA A 429 4.50 26.29 -4.15
C ALA A 429 4.90 25.95 -2.70
N ILE A 430 4.82 24.67 -2.31
CA ILE A 430 5.00 24.17 -0.93
C ILE A 430 5.66 22.78 -0.90
N CYS A 431 6.44 22.43 -1.92
CA CYS A 431 6.83 21.04 -2.19
C CYS A 431 7.43 20.32 -0.96
N GLU A 432 8.34 20.98 -0.22
CA GLU A 432 8.97 20.39 0.97
C GLU A 432 7.97 20.12 2.10
N THR A 433 7.06 21.07 2.34
CA THR A 433 6.03 20.96 3.38
C THR A 433 5.02 19.85 3.07
N VAL A 434 4.62 19.69 1.79
CA VAL A 434 3.67 18.64 1.40
C VAL A 434 4.29 17.26 1.54
N GLU A 435 5.54 17.09 1.12
CA GLU A 435 6.23 15.82 1.28
C GLU A 435 6.22 15.37 2.75
N GLU A 436 6.56 16.28 3.65
CA GLU A 436 6.54 16.04 5.09
C GLU A 436 5.15 15.66 5.60
N ARG A 437 4.10 16.36 5.16
CA ARG A 437 2.71 16.08 5.55
C ARG A 437 2.21 14.73 5.05
N VAL A 438 2.53 14.36 3.81
CA VAL A 438 2.28 13.02 3.28
C VAL A 438 2.98 11.97 4.13
N ARG A 439 4.26 12.21 4.47
CA ARG A 439 5.08 11.32 5.31
C ARG A 439 4.43 11.10 6.67
N TRP A 440 3.91 12.16 7.30
CA TRP A 440 3.22 12.05 8.60
C TRP A 440 1.96 11.20 8.53
N VAL A 441 1.10 11.39 7.51
CA VAL A 441 -0.11 10.55 7.37
C VAL A 441 0.26 9.09 7.15
N TYR A 442 1.24 8.80 6.27
CA TYR A 442 1.69 7.42 6.03
C TYR A 442 2.40 6.79 7.24
N ARG A 443 3.14 7.58 8.03
CA ARG A 443 3.73 7.12 9.29
C ARG A 443 2.64 6.74 10.28
N ARG A 444 1.61 7.59 10.44
CA ARG A 444 0.47 7.28 11.29
C ARG A 444 -0.24 6.00 10.85
N LEU A 445 -0.53 5.86 9.55
CA LEU A 445 -1.15 4.63 9.02
C LEU A 445 -0.32 3.39 9.33
N THR A 446 0.99 3.48 9.19
CA THR A 446 1.90 2.36 9.47
C THR A 446 1.90 2.00 10.96
N SER A 447 1.78 2.99 11.84
CA SER A 447 1.78 2.79 13.29
C SER A 447 0.44 2.33 13.87
N TYR A 448 -0.69 2.76 13.30
CA TYR A 448 -2.04 2.52 13.86
C TYR A 448 -2.89 1.52 13.07
N GLU A 449 -2.63 1.37 11.77
CA GLU A 449 -3.46 0.57 10.87
C GLU A 449 -2.62 -0.55 10.26
N GLN A 450 -2.07 -0.30 9.06
CA GLN A 450 -1.32 -1.26 8.29
C GLN A 450 -0.27 -0.55 7.46
N ARG A 451 0.92 -1.16 7.36
CA ARG A 451 1.96 -0.75 6.43
C ARG A 451 1.45 -0.84 4.99
N LEU A 452 1.52 0.27 4.25
CA LEU A 452 1.29 0.29 2.80
C LEU A 452 2.55 -0.20 2.08
N THR A 453 2.41 -0.83 0.92
CA THR A 453 3.54 -1.12 0.04
C THR A 453 3.90 0.11 -0.80
N LEU A 454 5.12 0.17 -1.36
CA LEU A 454 5.53 1.32 -2.18
C LEU A 454 4.60 1.50 -3.39
N ARG A 455 4.19 0.41 -4.04
CA ARG A 455 3.19 0.43 -5.12
C ARG A 455 1.87 1.08 -4.69
N GLN A 456 1.38 0.77 -3.49
CA GLN A 456 0.13 1.34 -2.97
C GLN A 456 0.28 2.85 -2.71
N MET A 457 1.43 3.30 -2.20
CA MET A 457 1.72 4.72 -2.01
C MET A 457 1.81 5.45 -3.36
N VAL A 458 2.55 4.90 -4.33
CA VAL A 458 2.69 5.46 -5.69
C VAL A 458 1.33 5.60 -6.38
N ALA A 459 0.50 4.55 -6.36
CA ALA A 459 -0.85 4.57 -6.94
C ALA A 459 -1.73 5.64 -6.28
N HIS A 460 -1.63 5.77 -4.95
CA HIS A 460 -2.38 6.75 -4.18
C HIS A 460 -1.97 8.19 -4.49
N LEU A 461 -0.66 8.47 -4.54
CA LEU A 461 -0.12 9.78 -4.88
C LEU A 461 -0.45 10.18 -6.32
N ALA A 462 -0.33 9.25 -7.27
CA ALA A 462 -0.69 9.48 -8.66
C ALA A 462 -2.17 9.86 -8.80
N LEU A 463 -3.07 9.12 -8.15
CA LEU A 463 -4.50 9.44 -8.13
C LEU A 463 -4.77 10.80 -7.50
N SER A 464 -4.06 11.13 -6.42
CA SER A 464 -4.25 12.38 -5.69
C SER A 464 -3.77 13.59 -6.50
N LEU A 465 -2.74 13.41 -7.32
CA LEU A 465 -2.18 14.45 -8.18
C LEU A 465 -3.07 14.71 -9.41
N THR A 466 -3.55 13.66 -10.08
CA THR A 466 -4.33 13.80 -11.31
C THR A 466 -5.84 13.87 -11.07
N GLY A 467 -6.31 13.43 -9.90
CA GLY A 467 -7.73 13.15 -9.66
C GLY A 467 -8.29 12.05 -10.56
N GLY A 468 -7.45 11.27 -11.26
CA GLY A 468 -7.86 10.34 -12.29
C GLY A 468 -8.27 10.98 -13.62
N LEU A 469 -8.11 12.30 -13.79
CA LEU A 469 -8.44 13.00 -15.04
C LEU A 469 -7.38 12.78 -16.12
N SER A 470 -7.82 12.58 -17.34
CA SER A 470 -7.03 12.64 -18.57
C SER A 470 -6.89 14.07 -19.11
N CYS A 471 -5.97 14.29 -20.05
CA CYS A 471 -5.84 15.57 -20.72
C CYS A 471 -7.13 15.99 -21.43
N ASN A 472 -7.82 15.06 -22.10
CA ASN A 472 -9.07 15.35 -22.82
C ASN A 472 -10.18 15.79 -21.87
N GLU A 473 -10.35 15.10 -20.74
CA GLU A 473 -11.33 15.51 -19.73
C GLU A 473 -10.99 16.88 -19.12
N ALA A 474 -9.71 17.16 -18.89
CA ALA A 474 -9.27 18.47 -18.44
C ALA A 474 -9.57 19.59 -19.46
N HIS A 475 -9.37 19.34 -20.75
CA HIS A 475 -9.76 20.28 -21.81
C HIS A 475 -11.27 20.52 -21.83
N ASN A 476 -12.08 19.46 -21.73
CA ASN A 476 -13.54 19.55 -21.71
C ASN A 476 -14.04 20.38 -20.52
N LEU A 477 -13.45 20.20 -19.34
CA LEU A 477 -13.79 21.02 -18.16
C LEU A 477 -13.49 22.50 -18.38
N VAL A 478 -12.38 22.84 -19.03
CA VAL A 478 -12.02 24.23 -19.32
C VAL A 478 -12.95 24.84 -20.37
N LYS A 479 -13.28 24.09 -21.44
CA LYS A 479 -14.22 24.53 -22.48
C LYS A 479 -15.60 24.84 -21.87
N ASN A 480 -16.14 23.94 -21.06
CA ASN A 480 -17.46 24.10 -20.44
C ASN A 480 -17.50 25.24 -19.40
N ALA A 481 -16.40 25.48 -18.68
CA ALA A 481 -16.32 26.57 -17.69
C ALA A 481 -16.35 27.96 -18.36
N ASN A 482 -15.72 28.11 -19.53
CA ASN A 482 -15.72 29.35 -20.29
C ASN A 482 -17.11 29.75 -20.83
N GLU A 483 -18.03 28.79 -20.99
CA GLU A 483 -19.40 29.02 -21.47
C GLU A 483 -20.37 29.47 -20.36
N THR A 484 -20.14 29.04 -19.11
CA THR A 484 -21.11 29.21 -18.01
C THR A 484 -20.69 30.24 -16.96
N HIS A 485 -19.39 30.38 -16.67
CA HIS A 485 -18.89 31.27 -15.61
C HIS A 485 -17.55 31.91 -16.01
N LYS A 486 -17.60 33.10 -16.63
CA LYS A 486 -16.41 33.90 -16.95
C LYS A 486 -15.63 34.27 -15.68
N GLY A 487 -14.63 33.49 -15.30
CA GLY A 487 -13.54 33.92 -14.40
C GLY A 487 -13.28 33.09 -13.15
N GLU A 488 -14.07 32.06 -12.84
CA GLU A 488 -13.83 31.21 -11.66
C GLU A 488 -13.46 29.78 -12.09
N ASN A 489 -12.18 29.41 -11.96
CA ASN A 489 -11.69 28.04 -12.22
C ASN A 489 -12.24 27.04 -11.18
N GLU A 490 -13.50 26.65 -11.31
CA GLU A 490 -14.16 25.65 -10.45
C GLU A 490 -13.66 24.22 -10.71
N SER A 491 -13.03 23.97 -11.86
CA SER A 491 -12.49 22.67 -12.27
C SER A 491 -11.45 22.12 -11.30
N LEU A 492 -10.67 22.98 -10.63
CA LEU A 492 -9.69 22.58 -9.62
C LEU A 492 -10.35 21.94 -8.39
N ASP A 493 -11.55 22.39 -8.00
CA ASP A 493 -12.24 21.92 -6.80
C ASP A 493 -12.54 20.41 -6.88
N LEU A 494 -12.65 19.86 -8.10
CA LEU A 494 -12.94 18.45 -8.37
C LEU A 494 -11.76 17.51 -8.13
N ILE A 495 -10.53 18.00 -8.23
CA ILE A 495 -9.32 17.17 -8.19
C ILE A 495 -8.26 17.64 -7.19
N LEU A 496 -8.57 18.64 -6.36
CA LEU A 496 -7.60 19.20 -5.43
C LEU A 496 -6.95 18.09 -4.59
N PHE A 497 -5.62 18.07 -4.56
CA PHE A 497 -4.83 17.00 -3.93
C PHE A 497 -5.28 16.74 -2.48
N SER A 498 -5.59 17.80 -1.72
CA SER A 498 -6.04 17.68 -0.34
C SER A 498 -7.40 17.01 -0.16
N GLU A 499 -8.23 16.92 -1.19
CA GLU A 499 -9.46 16.13 -1.14
C GLU A 499 -9.19 14.71 -1.63
N ALA A 500 -8.58 14.58 -2.81
CA ALA A 500 -8.33 13.29 -3.46
C ALA A 500 -7.49 12.36 -2.59
N PHE A 501 -6.47 12.88 -1.90
CA PHE A 501 -5.61 12.13 -0.97
C PHE A 501 -6.36 11.51 0.22
N PHE A 502 -7.42 12.17 0.68
CA PHE A 502 -8.24 11.62 1.77
C PHE A 502 -9.46 10.85 1.26
N GLY A 503 -9.58 10.65 -0.06
CA GLY A 503 -10.72 9.95 -0.68
C GLY A 503 -11.99 10.79 -0.75
N TYR A 504 -11.86 12.10 -0.93
CA TYR A 504 -12.97 13.03 -1.07
C TYR A 504 -12.90 13.78 -2.41
N ARG A 505 -14.03 14.36 -2.81
CA ARG A 505 -14.15 15.38 -3.86
C ARG A 505 -15.19 16.40 -3.41
N CYS A 506 -14.84 17.69 -3.40
CA CYS A 506 -15.77 18.75 -2.99
C CYS A 506 -16.42 18.51 -1.60
N GLY A 507 -15.68 17.95 -0.64
CA GLY A 507 -16.16 17.59 0.69
C GLY A 507 -17.02 16.33 0.75
N GLN A 508 -17.23 15.61 -0.36
CA GLN A 508 -18.01 14.39 -0.41
C GLN A 508 -17.13 13.15 -0.56
N PRO A 509 -17.50 12.01 0.07
CA PRO A 509 -16.80 10.74 -0.14
C PRO A 509 -16.70 10.38 -1.63
N TRP A 510 -15.51 10.02 -2.07
CA TRP A 510 -15.27 9.54 -3.42
C TRP A 510 -15.18 8.00 -3.43
N GLY A 511 -16.33 7.33 -3.58
CA GLY A 511 -16.43 5.88 -3.44
C GLY A 511 -15.49 5.08 -4.36
N VAL A 512 -15.28 5.54 -5.60
CA VAL A 512 -14.38 4.83 -6.55
C VAL A 512 -12.92 4.82 -6.06
N ALA A 513 -12.47 5.89 -5.39
CA ALA A 513 -11.11 5.97 -4.85
C ALA A 513 -10.85 4.97 -3.70
N GLU A 514 -11.91 4.45 -3.05
CA GLU A 514 -11.78 3.45 -1.99
C GLU A 514 -11.28 2.09 -2.50
N SER A 515 -11.30 1.86 -3.81
CA SER A 515 -10.64 0.71 -4.43
C SER A 515 -9.11 0.72 -4.20
N LEU A 516 -8.52 1.88 -3.90
CA LEU A 516 -7.16 1.98 -3.42
C LEU A 516 -7.08 1.69 -1.92
N ARG A 517 -6.23 0.71 -1.56
CA ARG A 517 -6.01 0.31 -0.16
C ARG A 517 -5.65 1.50 0.74
N ALA A 518 -4.79 2.41 0.27
CA ALA A 518 -4.39 3.60 1.02
C ALA A 518 -5.59 4.48 1.39
N VAL A 519 -6.48 4.78 0.44
CA VAL A 519 -7.69 5.57 0.66
C VAL A 519 -8.64 4.86 1.63
N SER A 520 -8.84 3.54 1.46
CA SER A 520 -9.71 2.74 2.34
C SER A 520 -9.26 2.77 3.81
N LEU A 521 -7.95 2.81 4.07
CA LEU A 521 -7.38 2.88 5.42
C LEU A 521 -7.47 4.31 5.96
N ILE A 522 -7.09 5.31 5.16
CA ILE A 522 -7.10 6.73 5.54
C ILE A 522 -8.49 7.19 5.97
N LYS A 523 -9.54 6.75 5.26
CA LYS A 523 -10.91 7.14 5.55
C LYS A 523 -11.41 6.71 6.94
N ARG A 524 -10.81 5.67 7.54
CA ARG A 524 -11.18 5.21 8.90
C ARG A 524 -10.94 6.26 9.96
N SER A 525 -9.96 7.15 9.76
CA SER A 525 -9.60 8.21 10.72
C SER A 525 -10.33 9.54 10.49
N VAL A 526 -11.28 9.66 9.56
CA VAL A 526 -12.09 10.88 9.30
C VAL A 526 -11.26 12.19 9.33
N TYR A 527 -10.23 12.27 8.49
CA TYR A 527 -9.38 13.46 8.42
C TYR A 527 -10.13 14.71 7.96
N GLY A 528 -9.80 15.83 8.61
CA GLY A 528 -10.52 17.08 8.48
C GLY A 528 -11.80 17.14 9.32
N GLY A 529 -12.09 16.15 10.17
CA GLY A 529 -13.18 16.20 11.15
C GLY A 529 -13.05 17.36 12.16
N PRO A 530 -14.04 17.53 13.05
CA PRO A 530 -14.01 18.57 14.08
C PRO A 530 -12.79 18.43 15.00
N ILE A 531 -12.13 19.53 15.30
CA ILE A 531 -10.93 19.56 16.15
C ILE A 531 -11.23 20.27 17.47
N ALA A 532 -11.43 21.60 17.43
CA ALA A 532 -11.80 22.41 18.58
C ALA A 532 -12.64 23.61 18.14
N VAL A 533 -13.39 24.19 19.07
CA VAL A 533 -14.31 25.31 18.82
C VAL A 533 -13.57 26.56 18.33
N ASP A 534 -12.36 26.81 18.84
CA ASP A 534 -11.59 27.99 18.47
C ASP A 534 -11.06 27.92 17.03
N PHE A 535 -10.58 26.73 16.60
CA PHE A 535 -10.23 26.50 15.20
C PHE A 535 -11.44 26.68 14.28
N GLU A 536 -12.62 26.22 14.69
CA GLU A 536 -13.85 26.37 13.91
C GLU A 536 -14.20 27.85 13.68
N ARG A 537 -14.09 28.68 14.73
CA ARG A 537 -14.35 30.13 14.63
C ARG A 537 -13.40 30.81 13.65
N GLN A 538 -12.10 30.55 13.75
CA GLN A 538 -11.10 31.14 12.85
C GLN A 538 -11.29 30.69 11.40
N LEU A 539 -11.56 29.39 11.20
CA LEU A 539 -11.78 28.80 9.90
C LEU A 539 -12.97 29.45 9.17
N LEU A 540 -14.08 29.68 9.88
CA LEU A 540 -15.26 30.35 9.32
C LEU A 540 -15.02 31.85 9.07
N ALA A 541 -14.26 32.51 9.96
CA ALA A 541 -13.97 33.94 9.88
C ALA A 541 -12.94 34.31 8.81
N THR A 542 -12.00 33.42 8.46
CA THR A 542 -10.88 33.76 7.56
C THR A 542 -10.64 32.74 6.44
N GLY A 543 -11.18 31.52 6.58
CA GLY A 543 -10.80 30.39 5.72
C GLY A 543 -9.38 29.86 6.01
N SER A 544 -8.80 30.28 7.13
CA SER A 544 -7.48 29.88 7.63
C SER A 544 -7.49 29.79 9.14
N ILE A 545 -6.32 29.49 9.71
CA ILE A 545 -6.03 29.63 11.14
C ILE A 545 -4.84 30.58 11.32
N GLU A 546 -4.72 31.15 12.51
CA GLU A 546 -3.62 32.04 12.87
C GLU A 546 -2.26 31.35 12.71
N GLY A 547 -1.34 32.04 12.03
CA GLY A 547 -0.03 31.51 11.70
C GLY A 547 0.00 30.52 10.53
N MET A 548 -1.09 30.37 9.76
CA MET A 548 -1.10 29.60 8.51
C MET A 548 -1.54 30.42 7.29
N HIS A 549 -0.78 30.30 6.21
CA HIS A 549 -1.06 30.95 4.92
C HIS A 549 -1.16 29.94 3.78
N LEU A 550 -2.18 30.08 2.93
CA LEU A 550 -2.36 29.25 1.74
C LEU A 550 -1.71 29.91 0.51
N PRO A 551 -1.19 29.14 -0.46
CA PRO A 551 -0.67 29.67 -1.71
C PRO A 551 -1.70 30.51 -2.46
N ASP A 552 -1.25 31.56 -3.15
CA ASP A 552 -2.13 32.47 -3.89
C ASP A 552 -3.00 31.75 -4.93
N SER A 553 -2.47 30.68 -5.53
CA SER A 553 -3.19 29.82 -6.48
C SER A 553 -4.47 29.20 -5.92
N LEU A 554 -4.59 29.08 -4.59
CA LEU A 554 -5.75 28.50 -3.91
C LEU A 554 -6.71 29.56 -3.35
N THR A 555 -6.42 30.85 -3.49
CA THR A 555 -7.25 31.92 -2.92
C THR A 555 -8.71 31.87 -3.41
N GLY A 556 -8.92 31.61 -4.70
CA GLY A 556 -10.26 31.47 -5.28
C GLY A 556 -11.04 30.29 -4.68
N THR A 557 -10.43 29.09 -4.68
CA THR A 557 -11.04 27.88 -4.09
C THR A 557 -11.33 28.05 -2.61
N LYS A 558 -10.39 28.63 -1.84
CA LYS A 558 -10.57 28.94 -0.41
C LYS A 558 -11.80 29.82 -0.18
N GLN A 559 -11.94 30.92 -0.95
CA GLN A 559 -13.08 31.83 -0.79
C GLN A 559 -14.41 31.14 -1.13
N ARG A 560 -14.47 30.36 -2.21
CA ARG A 560 -15.68 29.59 -2.56
C ARG A 560 -16.07 28.59 -1.48
N TRP A 561 -15.12 27.78 -1.01
CA TRP A 561 -15.40 26.77 0.01
C TRP A 561 -15.77 27.40 1.34
N ARG A 562 -15.13 28.52 1.70
CA ARG A 562 -15.50 29.31 2.89
C ARG A 562 -16.92 29.83 2.81
N LYS A 563 -17.35 30.43 1.69
CA LYS A 563 -18.74 30.89 1.50
C LYS A 563 -19.74 29.74 1.75
N ARG A 564 -19.43 28.54 1.25
CA ARG A 564 -20.28 27.35 1.44
C ARG A 564 -20.17 26.73 2.85
N ALA A 565 -19.12 27.04 3.60
CA ALA A 565 -18.87 26.51 4.94
C ALA A 565 -19.62 27.26 6.05
N VAL A 566 -20.00 28.52 5.82
CA VAL A 566 -20.70 29.37 6.81
C VAL A 566 -22.11 28.86 7.12
N ASP A 567 -22.77 28.23 6.14
CA ASP A 567 -24.09 27.63 6.34
C ASP A 567 -24.03 26.48 7.37
N ALA A 568 -25.14 26.26 8.09
CA ALA A 568 -25.33 25.13 8.98
C ALA A 568 -25.19 23.79 8.24
N ALA A 569 -25.62 23.74 6.97
CA ALA A 569 -25.41 22.59 6.08
C ALA A 569 -23.96 22.47 5.53
N GLY A 570 -23.11 23.45 5.83
CA GLY A 570 -21.75 23.61 5.29
C GLY A 570 -20.67 22.70 5.91
N VAL A 571 -21.03 21.76 6.79
CA VAL A 571 -20.09 20.91 7.55
C VAL A 571 -19.04 20.25 6.65
N ARG A 572 -19.46 19.72 5.50
CA ARG A 572 -18.55 19.07 4.54
C ARG A 572 -17.45 20.01 4.01
N TRP A 573 -17.77 21.30 3.86
CA TRP A 573 -16.84 22.30 3.35
C TRP A 573 -15.86 22.74 4.43
N ARG A 574 -16.28 22.73 5.70
CA ARG A 574 -15.37 22.93 6.83
C ARG A 574 -14.32 21.81 6.88
N PHE A 575 -14.74 20.57 6.61
CA PHE A 575 -13.82 19.45 6.56
C PHE A 575 -12.84 19.58 5.39
N ALA A 576 -13.34 19.97 4.21
CA ALA A 576 -12.52 20.22 3.04
C ALA A 576 -11.50 21.35 3.25
N LEU A 577 -11.92 22.45 3.89
CA LEU A 577 -11.02 23.55 4.26
C LEU A 577 -9.92 23.11 5.24
N ARG A 578 -10.24 22.28 6.25
CA ARG A 578 -9.21 21.75 7.16
C ARG A 578 -8.21 20.86 6.43
N ARG A 579 -8.66 20.00 5.50
CA ARG A 579 -7.75 19.19 4.68
C ARG A 579 -6.89 20.04 3.76
N MET A 580 -7.47 21.09 3.16
CA MET A 580 -6.72 22.07 2.37
C MET A 580 -5.65 22.78 3.21
N LEU A 581 -6.01 23.27 4.40
CA LEU A 581 -5.05 23.90 5.32
C LEU A 581 -3.98 22.92 5.78
N TYR A 582 -4.36 21.68 6.07
CA TYR A 582 -3.41 20.65 6.47
C TYR A 582 -2.38 20.37 5.40
N PHE A 583 -2.70 20.35 4.10
CA PHE A 583 -1.69 20.12 3.08
C PHE A 583 -1.01 21.40 2.62
N PHE A 584 -1.78 22.46 2.41
CA PHE A 584 -1.31 23.66 1.73
C PHE A 584 -0.95 24.83 2.65
N GLY A 585 -1.36 24.83 3.92
CA GLY A 585 -1.09 25.94 4.84
C GLY A 585 0.38 26.01 5.26
N GLN A 586 1.12 27.01 4.83
CA GLN A 586 2.49 27.31 5.28
C GLN A 586 2.45 27.96 6.66
N GLN A 587 3.27 27.49 7.61
CA GLN A 587 3.39 28.12 8.92
C GLN A 587 4.21 29.41 8.82
N SER A 588 3.74 30.50 9.42
CA SER A 588 4.51 31.73 9.57
C SER A 588 5.72 31.47 10.49
N LEU A 589 6.85 32.13 10.25
CA LEU A 589 8.00 32.12 11.14
C LEU A 589 8.00 33.39 12.01
N PRO A 590 8.14 33.28 13.35
CA PRO A 590 8.24 32.04 14.14
C PRO A 590 6.91 31.27 14.22
N THR A 591 6.99 29.95 14.32
CA THR A 591 5.80 29.07 14.40
C THR A 591 4.96 29.40 15.62
N THR A 592 3.64 29.51 15.43
CA THR A 592 2.69 29.75 16.53
C THR A 592 2.28 28.43 17.17
N LEU A 593 2.07 28.43 18.49
CA LEU A 593 1.54 27.27 19.23
C LEU A 593 0.23 26.72 18.62
N LEU A 594 -0.63 27.62 18.13
CA LEU A 594 -1.90 27.27 17.49
C LEU A 594 -1.71 26.47 16.19
N SER A 595 -0.74 26.85 15.35
CA SER A 595 -0.47 26.14 14.10
C SER A 595 0.07 24.73 14.33
N ASP A 596 0.88 24.55 15.38
CA ASP A 596 1.39 23.24 15.80
C ASP A 596 0.29 22.36 16.41
N GLU A 597 -0.56 22.94 17.25
CA GLU A 597 -1.72 22.25 17.83
C GLU A 597 -2.71 21.81 16.76
N PHE A 598 -2.96 22.63 15.74
CA PHE A 598 -3.79 22.26 14.60
C PHE A 598 -3.24 21.03 13.87
N LEU A 599 -1.95 21.01 13.55
CA LEU A 599 -1.33 19.88 12.83
C LEU A 599 -1.41 18.59 13.65
N SER A 600 -1.06 18.65 14.94
CA SER A 600 -1.11 17.52 15.86
C SER A 600 -2.52 16.97 16.03
N SER A 601 -3.51 17.87 16.13
CA SER A 601 -4.92 17.48 16.30
C SER A 601 -5.54 16.98 15.00
N PHE A 602 -5.21 17.58 13.85
CA PHE A 602 -5.63 17.09 12.54
C PHE A 602 -5.11 15.67 12.28
N LEU A 603 -3.86 15.41 12.66
CA LEU A 603 -3.24 14.09 12.58
C LEU A 603 -3.85 13.10 13.58
N GLN A 604 -4.56 13.54 14.61
CA GLN A 604 -5.06 12.68 15.70
C GLN A 604 -3.92 11.82 16.28
N SER A 605 -2.74 12.42 16.44
CA SER A 605 -1.51 11.76 16.88
C SER A 605 -0.57 12.84 17.45
N PRO A 606 -0.77 13.25 18.72
CA PRO A 606 -0.13 14.41 19.32
C PRO A 606 1.40 14.34 19.38
N LYS A 607 1.97 13.14 19.39
CA LYS A 607 3.42 12.88 19.45
C LYS A 607 4.02 12.42 18.14
N LEU A 608 3.27 12.39 17.05
CA LEU A 608 3.79 11.96 15.75
C LEU A 608 5.01 12.77 15.29
N ARG A 609 4.92 14.09 15.41
CA ARG A 609 5.97 15.01 14.95
C ARG A 609 7.24 14.87 15.80
N ASP A 610 7.08 14.81 17.12
CA ASP A 610 8.17 14.52 18.06
C ASP A 610 8.84 13.18 17.70
N PHE A 611 8.02 12.14 17.50
CA PHE A 611 8.46 10.80 17.17
C PHE A 611 9.21 10.76 15.83
N ASN A 612 8.68 11.42 14.80
CA ASN A 612 9.33 11.48 13.50
C ASN A 612 10.68 12.21 13.56
N ARG A 613 10.77 13.30 14.33
CA ARG A 613 12.04 14.01 14.56
C ARG A 613 13.07 13.08 15.22
N TRP A 614 12.70 12.37 16.29
CA TRP A 614 13.62 11.44 16.96
C TRP A 614 14.11 10.32 16.03
N GLN A 615 13.26 9.82 15.14
CA GLN A 615 13.65 8.85 14.11
C GLN A 615 14.67 9.41 13.12
N ASN A 616 14.46 10.64 12.64
CA ASN A 616 15.36 11.27 11.69
C ASN A 616 16.73 11.58 12.31
N GLU A 617 16.75 11.94 13.60
CA GLU A 617 17.97 12.28 14.34
C GLU A 617 18.66 11.05 14.97
N GLY A 618 18.01 9.88 14.93
CA GLY A 618 18.51 8.64 15.52
C GLY A 618 18.63 8.68 17.04
N GLY A 619 17.84 9.52 17.73
CA GLY A 619 17.96 9.71 19.17
C GLY A 619 16.86 10.57 19.82
N LEU A 620 16.77 10.49 21.15
CA LEU A 620 15.89 11.33 21.96
C LEU A 620 16.46 12.74 22.15
N THR A 621 16.13 13.63 21.23
CA THR A 621 16.46 15.08 21.26
C THR A 621 15.47 15.85 22.14
N LEU A 622 15.54 15.56 23.43
CA LEU A 622 14.78 16.24 24.47
C LEU A 622 15.72 16.89 25.48
N GLY A 623 15.36 18.09 25.93
CA GLY A 623 16.04 18.73 27.05
C GLY A 623 15.85 17.96 28.35
N SER A 624 16.70 18.19 29.35
CA SER A 624 16.66 17.45 30.63
C SER A 624 15.32 17.58 31.38
N SER A 625 14.63 18.72 31.22
CA SER A 625 13.29 18.94 31.79
C SER A 625 12.23 18.10 31.07
N GLU A 626 12.27 18.07 29.73
CA GLU A 626 11.33 17.33 28.91
C GLU A 626 11.50 15.81 29.07
N LYS A 627 12.74 15.32 29.17
CA LYS A 627 13.03 13.92 29.50
C LYS A 627 12.41 13.52 30.85
N ARG A 628 12.58 14.36 31.88
CA ARG A 628 11.96 14.13 33.19
C ARG A 628 10.44 14.15 33.12
N ALA A 629 9.85 15.07 32.36
CA ALA A 629 8.41 15.15 32.18
C ALA A 629 7.85 13.91 31.45
N LEU A 630 8.52 13.44 30.39
CA LEU A 630 8.11 12.23 29.66
C LEU A 630 8.26 10.98 30.53
N LEU A 631 9.38 10.83 31.24
CA LEU A 631 9.61 9.72 32.17
C LEU A 631 8.50 9.67 33.23
N LYS A 632 8.21 10.80 33.87
CA LYS A 632 7.15 10.92 34.87
C LYS A 632 5.80 10.49 34.30
N ARG A 633 5.42 10.97 33.12
CA ARG A 633 4.16 10.57 32.46
C ARG A 633 4.10 9.08 32.16
N CYS A 634 5.21 8.46 31.73
CA CYS A 634 5.27 7.02 31.51
C CYS A 634 4.99 6.26 32.81
N LEU A 635 5.67 6.62 33.90
CA LEU A 635 5.53 5.95 35.20
C LEU A 635 4.12 6.13 35.79
N GLN A 636 3.54 7.32 35.67
CA GLN A 636 2.16 7.57 36.10
C GLN A 636 1.16 6.69 35.35
N VAL A 637 1.28 6.60 34.02
CA VAL A 637 0.38 5.76 33.22
C VAL A 637 0.58 4.27 33.50
N LEU A 638 1.83 3.81 33.70
CA LEU A 638 2.09 2.43 34.12
C LEU A 638 1.50 2.14 35.50
N LEU A 639 1.60 3.08 36.43
CA LEU A 639 1.00 2.96 37.76
C LEU A 639 -0.53 2.82 37.65
N GLU A 640 -1.18 3.62 36.80
CA GLU A 640 -2.61 3.51 36.54
C GLU A 640 -3.00 2.16 35.95
N ILE A 641 -2.23 1.65 34.99
CA ILE A 641 -2.54 0.39 34.31
C ILE A 641 -2.35 -0.80 35.26
N TYR A 642 -1.24 -0.83 35.99
CA TYR A 642 -0.89 -1.97 36.85
C TYR A 642 -1.67 -2.00 38.16
N SER A 643 -2.05 -0.83 38.72
CA SER A 643 -2.84 -0.76 39.95
C SER A 643 -4.34 -0.58 39.71
N GLY A 644 -4.75 -0.01 38.58
CA GLY A 644 -6.14 0.38 38.33
C GLY A 644 -6.60 1.66 39.05
N PHE A 645 -5.71 2.32 39.80
CA PHE A 645 -5.99 3.62 40.45
C PHE A 645 -5.36 4.76 39.65
N SER A 646 -6.04 5.91 39.58
CA SER A 646 -5.49 7.11 38.93
C SER A 646 -4.22 7.58 39.64
N ALA A 647 -3.19 8.02 38.90
CA ALA A 647 -1.91 8.41 39.48
C ALA A 647 -2.05 9.55 40.50
N GLY A 648 -3.02 10.46 40.30
CA GLY A 648 -3.33 11.54 41.23
C GLY A 648 -3.94 11.11 42.57
N GLN A 649 -4.33 9.84 42.73
CA GLN A 649 -4.86 9.32 44.00
C GLN A 649 -3.76 8.95 45.00
N PHE A 650 -2.51 8.78 44.55
CA PHE A 650 -1.40 8.37 45.40
C PHE A 650 -0.83 9.56 46.17
N GLU A 651 -0.54 9.38 47.46
CA GLU A 651 0.08 10.44 48.28
C GLU A 651 1.55 10.71 47.90
N SER A 652 2.23 9.70 47.35
CA SER A 652 3.61 9.80 46.84
C SER A 652 3.72 9.17 45.46
N ASP A 653 4.54 9.79 44.60
CA ASP A 653 4.80 9.36 43.21
C ASP A 653 6.25 8.85 43.07
N ASP A 654 6.76 8.20 44.13
CA ASP A 654 8.16 7.78 44.23
C ASP A 654 8.35 6.32 43.80
N SER A 655 7.27 5.57 43.61
CA SER A 655 7.34 4.14 43.32
C SER A 655 6.25 3.68 42.37
N LEU A 656 6.63 2.74 41.51
CA LEU A 656 5.72 1.93 40.70
C LEU A 656 5.34 0.67 41.49
N TYR A 657 4.04 0.43 41.63
CA TYR A 657 3.50 -0.72 42.34
C TYR A 657 2.94 -1.75 41.36
N LEU A 658 3.40 -3.00 41.44
CA LEU A 658 2.84 -4.12 40.69
C LEU A 658 1.91 -4.88 41.64
N THR A 659 0.60 -4.86 41.37
CA THR A 659 -0.38 -5.46 42.28
C THR A 659 -0.97 -6.75 41.74
N LEU A 660 -1.55 -7.56 42.63
CA LEU A 660 -2.35 -8.72 42.26
C LEU A 660 -3.79 -8.29 42.02
N ARG A 661 -4.05 -7.77 40.83
CA ARG A 661 -5.36 -7.34 40.36
C ARG A 661 -6.07 -8.48 39.62
N ARG A 662 -7.40 -8.52 39.72
CA ARG A 662 -8.23 -9.36 38.86
C ARG A 662 -8.09 -8.93 37.39
N PRO A 663 -8.07 -9.89 36.45
CA PRO A 663 -8.11 -9.58 35.02
C PRO A 663 -9.42 -8.89 34.61
N ASP A 664 -10.50 -9.18 35.34
CA ASP A 664 -11.79 -8.50 35.21
C ASP A 664 -11.68 -7.05 35.70
N HIS A 665 -11.75 -6.09 34.77
CA HIS A 665 -11.69 -4.66 35.05
C HIS A 665 -13.03 -4.05 35.49
N LEU A 666 -14.14 -4.81 35.50
CA LEU A 666 -15.49 -4.35 35.89
C LEU A 666 -15.65 -4.25 37.41
N VAL A 667 -14.87 -5.01 38.17
CA VAL A 667 -14.92 -5.01 39.63
C VAL A 667 -13.83 -4.08 40.19
N ILE A 668 -14.25 -3.00 40.85
CA ILE A 668 -13.34 -2.12 41.59
C ILE A 668 -12.76 -2.90 42.77
N GLN A 669 -11.43 -3.00 42.83
CA GLN A 669 -10.71 -3.62 43.93
C GLN A 669 -10.06 -2.54 44.81
N PRO A 670 -10.73 -2.09 45.89
CA PRO A 670 -10.22 -1.01 46.72
C PRO A 670 -8.99 -1.41 47.53
N THR A 671 -8.78 -2.71 47.75
CA THR A 671 -7.59 -3.26 48.42
C THR A 671 -6.92 -4.27 47.52
N GLN A 672 -5.61 -4.15 47.32
CA GLN A 672 -4.82 -4.99 46.42
C GLN A 672 -3.49 -5.40 47.06
N LEU A 673 -3.09 -6.65 46.87
CA LEU A 673 -1.77 -7.14 47.28
C LEU A 673 -0.70 -6.55 46.37
N ILE A 674 0.39 -6.05 46.95
CA ILE A 674 1.55 -5.59 46.19
C ILE A 674 2.50 -6.77 46.03
N VAL A 675 2.76 -7.17 44.79
CA VAL A 675 3.71 -8.23 44.44
C VAL A 675 5.13 -7.68 44.38
N ALA A 676 5.29 -6.47 43.83
CA ALA A 676 6.57 -5.78 43.75
C ALA A 676 6.41 -4.26 43.89
N LYS A 677 7.42 -3.64 44.50
CA LYS A 677 7.56 -2.18 44.63
C LYS A 677 8.87 -1.76 43.98
N LEU A 678 8.81 -0.92 42.96
CA LEU A 678 9.96 -0.46 42.19
C LEU A 678 10.17 1.03 42.39
N ASN A 679 11.42 1.47 42.58
CA ASN A 679 11.73 2.88 42.79
C ASN A 679 11.77 3.62 41.44
N ASN A 680 11.04 4.74 41.32
CA ASN A 680 10.98 5.53 40.09
C ASN A 680 12.35 6.06 39.63
N GLN A 681 13.32 6.20 40.54
CA GLN A 681 14.70 6.60 40.23
C GLN A 681 15.51 5.52 39.48
N GLU A 682 15.05 4.27 39.49
CA GLU A 682 15.69 3.16 38.76
C GLU A 682 15.29 3.11 37.28
N PHE A 683 14.38 4.00 36.87
CA PHE A 683 13.92 4.12 35.50
C PHE A 683 14.60 5.28 34.78
N SER A 684 14.89 5.06 33.50
CA SER A 684 15.45 6.08 32.61
C SER A 684 14.85 5.96 31.21
N LEU A 685 15.02 7.01 30.40
CA LEU A 685 14.66 6.97 28.99
C LEU A 685 15.90 6.68 28.15
N GLY A 686 15.79 5.69 27.28
CA GLY A 686 16.77 5.35 26.26
C GLY A 686 16.21 5.49 24.85
N TYR A 687 17.04 5.21 23.86
CA TYR A 687 16.63 5.14 22.46
C TYR A 687 17.19 3.86 21.84
N ASP A 688 16.33 3.12 21.15
CA ASP A 688 16.71 1.94 20.37
C ASP A 688 17.07 2.42 18.96
N THR A 689 18.36 2.45 18.65
CA THR A 689 18.89 2.90 17.36
C THR A 689 18.59 1.92 16.23
N THR A 690 18.35 0.66 16.56
CA THR A 690 18.07 -0.41 15.60
C THR A 690 16.60 -0.38 15.17
N ARG A 691 15.68 -0.26 16.13
CA ARG A 691 14.24 -0.13 15.86
C ARG A 691 13.78 1.30 15.60
N LEU A 692 14.65 2.29 15.84
CA LEU A 692 14.36 3.73 15.75
C LEU A 692 13.14 4.12 16.60
N VAL A 693 13.15 3.70 17.87
CA VAL A 693 12.08 4.01 18.83
C VAL A 693 12.64 4.42 20.19
N PRO A 694 12.03 5.38 20.89
CA PRO A 694 12.36 5.63 22.28
C PRO A 694 12.00 4.41 23.15
N LYS A 695 12.66 4.24 24.28
CA LYS A 695 12.38 3.15 25.23
C LYS A 695 12.45 3.62 26.67
N LEU A 696 11.62 3.02 27.52
CA LEU A 696 11.74 3.12 28.97
C LEU A 696 12.62 1.95 29.44
N VAL A 697 13.61 2.24 30.27
CA VAL A 697 14.63 1.28 30.70
C VAL A 697 14.62 1.18 32.22
N TYR A 698 14.51 -0.05 32.74
CA TYR A 698 14.66 -0.35 34.16
C TYR A 698 16.07 -0.89 34.45
N ARG A 699 16.74 -0.35 35.48
CA ARG A 699 18.05 -0.81 35.99
C ARG A 699 19.07 -1.18 34.89
N ASN A 700 19.41 -0.23 34.03
CA ASN A 700 20.40 -0.41 32.96
C ASN A 700 20.11 -1.56 31.97
N GLY A 701 18.82 -1.83 31.67
CA GLY A 701 18.42 -2.76 30.62
C GLY A 701 17.96 -4.14 31.10
N LEU A 702 17.73 -4.31 32.41
CA LEU A 702 17.14 -5.56 32.93
C LEU A 702 15.69 -5.78 32.45
N ALA A 703 14.98 -4.70 32.16
CA ALA A 703 13.70 -4.72 31.47
C ALA A 703 13.59 -3.47 30.60
N GLU A 704 13.01 -3.62 29.40
CA GLU A 704 12.89 -2.53 28.44
C GLU A 704 11.49 -2.48 27.81
N LEU A 705 10.88 -1.30 27.80
CA LEU A 705 9.61 -1.05 27.14
C LEU A 705 9.81 -0.11 25.94
N PRO A 706 9.72 -0.63 24.70
CA PRO A 706 9.69 0.20 23.50
C PRO A 706 8.48 1.14 23.51
N LEU A 707 8.72 2.45 23.46
CA LEU A 707 7.70 3.49 23.43
C LEU A 707 7.29 3.75 21.97
N THR A 708 6.50 2.84 21.40
CA THR A 708 5.93 2.99 20.04
C THR A 708 5.03 4.22 19.94
N LEU A 709 4.80 4.73 18.72
CA LEU A 709 3.96 5.92 18.50
C LEU A 709 2.55 5.79 19.14
N PRO A 710 1.82 4.68 18.97
CA PRO A 710 0.52 4.55 19.63
C PRO A 710 0.59 4.56 21.16
N LEU A 711 1.65 3.96 21.72
CA LEU A 711 1.85 3.94 23.17
C LEU A 711 2.21 5.33 23.72
N ILE A 712 3.08 6.09 23.05
CA ILE A 712 3.44 7.43 23.52
C ILE A 712 2.28 8.44 23.36
N ASP A 713 1.47 8.30 22.32
CA ASP A 713 0.24 9.07 22.16
C ASP A 713 -0.78 8.71 23.24
N TYR A 714 -0.95 7.43 23.54
CA TYR A 714 -1.79 6.97 24.64
C TYR A 714 -1.33 7.54 25.99
N ILE A 715 -0.02 7.48 26.29
CA ILE A 715 0.57 8.07 27.50
C ILE A 715 0.30 9.58 27.55
N HIS A 716 0.45 10.27 26.42
CA HIS A 716 0.19 11.71 26.36
C HIS A 716 -1.28 12.03 26.64
N CYS A 717 -2.22 11.38 25.94
CA CYS A 717 -3.66 11.55 26.11
C CYS A 717 -4.09 11.28 27.56
N ARG A 718 -3.61 10.18 28.17
CA ARG A 718 -3.88 9.87 29.58
C ARG A 718 -3.35 10.93 30.53
N SER A 719 -2.13 11.41 30.29
CA SER A 719 -1.51 12.45 31.15
C SER A 719 -2.25 13.79 31.16
N ILE A 720 -3.06 14.07 30.13
CA ILE A 720 -3.89 15.28 30.03
C ILE A 720 -5.37 15.03 30.35
N GLY A 721 -5.71 13.83 30.86
CA GLY A 721 -7.06 13.47 31.29
C GLY A 721 -8.03 13.07 30.17
N GLN A 722 -7.54 12.76 28.96
CA GLN A 722 -8.40 12.23 27.89
C GLN A 722 -8.69 10.74 28.12
N LEU A 723 -9.98 10.40 28.25
CA LEU A 723 -10.46 9.06 28.60
C LEU A 723 -10.91 8.22 27.38
N GLY A 724 -10.88 8.79 26.16
CA GLY A 724 -11.60 8.24 25.00
C GLY A 724 -10.88 7.22 24.12
N ASN A 725 -9.57 7.02 24.27
CA ASN A 725 -8.80 6.13 23.38
C ASN A 725 -8.35 4.87 24.12
N GLU A 726 -8.96 3.73 23.79
CA GLU A 726 -8.45 2.43 24.20
C GLU A 726 -7.17 2.09 23.43
N LEU A 727 -6.20 1.51 24.14
CA LEU A 727 -4.95 1.07 23.55
C LEU A 727 -5.19 -0.26 22.82
N ALA A 728 -4.70 -0.39 21.58
CA ALA A 728 -4.89 -1.62 20.81
C ALA A 728 -4.33 -2.85 21.55
N PRO A 729 -4.94 -4.05 21.39
CA PRO A 729 -4.56 -5.26 22.14
C PRO A 729 -3.07 -5.61 22.08
N ILE A 730 -2.40 -5.34 20.95
CA ILE A 730 -0.97 -5.59 20.79
C ILE A 730 -0.10 -4.76 21.75
N HIS A 731 -0.46 -3.50 21.98
CA HIS A 731 0.27 -2.63 22.91
C HIS A 731 -0.11 -2.91 24.36
N LEU A 732 -1.34 -3.40 24.63
CA LEU A 732 -1.69 -3.93 25.95
C LEU A 732 -0.84 -5.18 26.29
N ALA A 733 -0.69 -6.10 25.34
CA ALA A 733 0.18 -7.26 25.51
C ALA A 733 1.65 -6.86 25.77
N GLN A 734 2.12 -5.80 25.10
CA GLN A 734 3.46 -5.24 25.33
C GLN A 734 3.63 -4.72 26.77
N LEU A 735 2.60 -4.08 27.34
CA LEU A 735 2.63 -3.59 28.71
C LEU A 735 2.58 -4.73 29.74
N GLU A 736 1.82 -5.78 29.49
CA GLU A 736 1.80 -6.97 30.35
C GLU A 736 3.12 -7.76 30.27
N TRP A 737 3.74 -7.83 29.09
CA TRP A 737 5.07 -8.43 28.95
C TRP A 737 6.12 -7.64 29.73
N PHE A 738 6.13 -6.31 29.62
CA PHE A 738 7.01 -5.46 30.42
C PHE A 738 6.77 -5.62 31.92
N ARG A 739 5.51 -5.77 32.35
CA ARG A 739 5.17 -6.07 33.76
C ARG A 739 5.79 -7.38 34.23
N ALA A 740 5.74 -8.42 33.41
CA ALA A 740 6.36 -9.71 33.73
C ALA A 740 7.88 -9.61 33.82
N GLU A 741 8.53 -8.86 32.92
CA GLU A 741 9.97 -8.59 33.02
C GLU A 741 10.33 -7.84 34.30
N LEU A 742 9.55 -6.81 34.66
CA LEU A 742 9.76 -6.08 35.91
C LEU A 742 9.63 -6.99 37.13
N LEU A 743 8.62 -7.87 37.16
CA LEU A 743 8.43 -8.83 38.25
C LEU A 743 9.65 -9.75 38.41
N ASN A 744 10.14 -10.31 37.31
CA ASN A 744 11.30 -11.21 37.30
C ASN A 744 12.60 -10.55 37.78
N ASN A 745 12.72 -9.23 37.62
CA ASN A 745 13.92 -8.45 37.94
C ASN A 745 13.77 -7.54 39.17
N SER A 746 12.63 -7.61 39.84
CA SER A 746 12.33 -6.84 41.04
C SER A 746 12.56 -7.67 42.30
N ASN A 747 12.94 -7.00 43.39
CA ASN A 747 12.92 -7.64 44.70
C ASN A 747 11.47 -7.67 45.19
N THR A 748 10.97 -8.85 45.52
CA THR A 748 9.72 -8.99 46.28
C THR A 748 9.90 -8.38 47.67
N PHE A 749 8.79 -8.17 48.39
CA PHE A 749 8.86 -7.84 49.81
C PHE A 749 9.76 -8.83 50.56
N PRO A 750 10.50 -8.38 51.60
CA PRO A 750 11.24 -9.27 52.49
C PRO A 750 10.39 -10.44 52.98
N ALA A 751 11.03 -11.59 53.24
CA ALA A 751 10.34 -12.76 53.78
C ALA A 751 9.62 -12.39 55.09
N GLY A 752 8.33 -12.74 55.18
CA GLY A 752 7.48 -12.39 56.32
C GLY A 752 6.81 -11.03 56.22
N GLU A 753 6.97 -10.27 55.13
CA GLU A 753 6.28 -8.98 54.96
C GLU A 753 5.29 -8.96 53.80
N VAL A 754 4.21 -8.20 53.97
CA VAL A 754 3.16 -8.04 52.97
C VAL A 754 2.86 -6.56 52.76
N GLY A 755 2.91 -6.13 51.50
CA GLY A 755 2.43 -4.82 51.08
C GLY A 755 0.98 -4.87 50.59
N LEU A 756 0.15 -3.93 51.06
CA LEU A 756 -1.22 -3.73 50.58
C LEU A 756 -1.38 -2.30 50.07
N LEU A 757 -1.91 -2.14 48.85
CA LEU A 757 -2.43 -0.87 48.37
C LEU A 757 -3.91 -0.78 48.72
N ARG A 758 -4.32 0.30 49.38
CA ARG A 758 -5.71 0.52 49.77
C ARG A 758 -6.16 1.93 49.37
N SER A 759 -7.29 1.99 48.67
CA SER A 759 -8.06 3.22 48.47
C SER A 759 -8.92 3.50 49.70
N GLY A 760 -8.74 4.69 50.29
CA GLY A 760 -9.60 5.23 51.32
C GLY A 760 -10.95 5.70 50.78
N ILE A 761 -11.86 6.07 51.70
CA ILE A 761 -13.17 6.65 51.37
C ILE A 761 -13.01 8.05 50.76
N ASP A 762 -11.91 8.73 51.08
CA ASP A 762 -11.50 10.01 50.50
C ASP A 762 -10.92 9.87 49.08
N GLY A 763 -10.85 8.65 48.53
CA GLY A 763 -10.32 8.36 47.21
C GLY A 763 -8.79 8.39 47.15
N LYS A 764 -8.09 8.61 48.27
CA LYS A 764 -6.63 8.52 48.34
C LYS A 764 -6.16 7.08 48.42
N VAL A 765 -5.06 6.77 47.76
CA VAL A 765 -4.45 5.46 47.74
C VAL A 765 -3.18 5.48 48.59
N ILE A 766 -3.16 4.62 49.60
CA ILE A 766 -2.09 4.52 50.59
C ILE A 766 -1.52 3.10 50.57
N MET A 767 -0.19 3.00 50.67
CA MET A 767 0.50 1.74 50.88
C MET A 767 0.58 1.41 52.38
N HIS A 768 0.14 0.22 52.75
CA HIS A 768 0.27 -0.33 54.09
C HIS A 768 1.23 -1.51 54.06
N ARG A 769 2.11 -1.59 55.06
CA ARG A 769 3.05 -2.70 55.24
C ARG A 769 2.63 -3.49 56.47
N PHE A 770 2.67 -4.81 56.35
CA PHE A 770 2.36 -5.75 57.42
C PHE A 770 3.49 -6.77 57.54
N VAL A 771 3.67 -7.30 58.74
CA VAL A 771 4.55 -8.42 59.05
C VAL A 771 3.67 -9.61 59.45
N ILE A 772 4.03 -10.80 58.96
CA ILE A 772 3.41 -12.05 59.33
C ILE A 772 4.02 -12.49 60.65
N ASP A 773 3.24 -12.47 61.72
CA ASP A 773 3.59 -13.14 62.97
C ASP A 773 3.27 -14.64 62.81
N GLU A 774 4.29 -15.45 62.50
CA GLU A 774 4.13 -16.90 62.32
C GLU A 774 3.67 -17.62 63.59
N GLN A 775 3.91 -17.05 64.78
CA GLN A 775 3.52 -17.65 66.06
C GLN A 775 2.04 -17.41 66.36
N LYS A 776 1.52 -16.22 66.02
CA LYS A 776 0.10 -15.87 66.22
C LYS A 776 -0.78 -16.16 65.01
N GLN A 777 -0.18 -16.40 63.83
CA GLN A 777 -0.87 -16.45 62.54
C GLN A 777 -1.64 -15.16 62.21
N GLU A 778 -1.12 -14.01 62.61
CA GLU A 778 -1.73 -12.69 62.41
C GLU A 778 -0.84 -11.76 61.57
N LEU A 779 -1.47 -10.78 60.92
CA LEU A 779 -0.77 -9.69 60.23
C LEU A 779 -0.66 -8.48 61.15
N GLU A 780 0.55 -8.19 61.63
CA GLU A 780 0.83 -7.00 62.43
C GLU A 780 1.23 -5.84 61.52
N LYS A 781 0.64 -4.66 61.72
CA LYS A 781 0.95 -3.48 60.90
C LYS A 781 2.30 -2.91 61.29
N TYR A 782 3.17 -2.69 60.30
CA TYR A 782 4.50 -2.06 60.48
C TYR A 782 4.38 -0.58 60.87
#